data_AF-A0AAP0KWP4-F1
#
_entry.id   AF-A0AAP0KWP4-F1
#
_cell.length_a   1.000
_cell.length_b   1.000
_cell.length_c   1.000
_cell.angle_alpha   90.00
_cell.angle_beta   90.00
_cell.angle_gamma   90.00
#
_symmetry.space_group_name_H-M   'P 1'
#
loop_
_entity.id
_entity.type
_entity.pdbx_description
1 polymer ?
#
loop_
_entity_poly.entity_id
_entity_poly.type
_entity_poly.pdbx_seq_one_letter_code
_entity_poly.pdbx_strand_id
1 'polypeptide(L)'
;MGAPTPVVVCSSGADNNTETMSFFSFFKRGFKWRSHSHCLLSSAFVFFVTSFLAFCCVASLYSWLAFSPYRRPGPASLGCREDGEGSWSIGVFYGDSPFSLRPIESEGVWKDETAAWPVANPVFTCASVSDAGVPSNFVADPFLYVQEDTLFLFYETKNSVTLQGDIGVAKSVDKGATWQQLGIALDEDWHLSYPYVFNYNNQIYMMPESSGKGELRVYRAIKFPLKWTLEKVMLKKPLVDSFVVHHDGNYWLFGSDHSGFGTKKNGQLEIWYSDSPLGPWKPHKKNPIYNIDKSFGARNGGRPFLYNGNLYRVGQDCAETYGRRIRVFKVEILTKDEFKEVEVPSGVEEPEKGRNAWNGARYHHLDVQKLSSGGWIGVMDGDRVPSGDSMHRFILGSAAIAVVVAIILFVGILVGAVKSIIPLTWCTHNLGKRRDAFPALERSHLLSSKLRRFCARLNRASPFLRGHIKLSTCAGRLVLALILIFGVALICIGVKYIYGGSGAEEAYPWKGHYSQFTMLTMTYDARLWNLKMYIKHYSRCSSVKEIVVVWNKGQPPNTSDFDSVVPVRIRVEKRNSLNNRFTKDPLIKTRAVLELDDDIMMTCDDVERGFRVWREHPDRIVGFYPRLIDGRPLKYRDEKYARSRGGYNMILTGAAFIDSMMAFERYSSEEAKFGRDLVDQYFNCEDVLLNFLYVNASSSRTVDYVRPAWAIDMSKFSGVAISRNTQEHYRVRSKCLLKFTEMYGNLANQKWKFDGHNNGWDV
;
A
#
# COMPACT_ATOMS: atom_id res chain seq x y z
N MET A 1 32.42 -59.46 17.12
CA MET A 1 33.33 -58.32 17.39
C MET A 1 33.66 -57.68 16.05
N GLY A 2 33.43 -56.37 15.92
CA GLY A 2 34.05 -55.49 14.92
C GLY A 2 33.74 -55.68 13.44
N ALA A 3 33.09 -54.65 12.86
CA ALA A 3 33.13 -54.24 11.44
C ALA A 3 32.42 -55.17 10.42
N PRO A 4 32.33 -54.81 9.11
CA PRO A 4 31.99 -53.53 8.43
C PRO A 4 30.83 -53.74 7.43
N THR A 5 30.33 -52.68 6.76
CA THR A 5 29.44 -52.83 5.58
C THR A 5 30.00 -52.07 4.36
N PRO A 6 30.16 -52.73 3.20
CA PRO A 6 30.74 -52.17 1.99
C PRO A 6 29.70 -51.69 0.96
N VAL A 7 30.26 -51.13 -0.12
CA VAL A 7 29.68 -50.43 -1.28
C VAL A 7 29.38 -51.41 -2.44
N VAL A 8 28.68 -50.92 -3.49
CA VAL A 8 28.75 -51.29 -4.95
C VAL A 8 27.60 -52.20 -5.46
N VAL A 9 26.87 -52.05 -6.60
CA VAL A 9 26.63 -51.06 -7.71
C VAL A 9 25.62 -51.69 -8.74
N CYS A 10 24.96 -50.85 -9.56
CA CYS A 10 24.33 -51.04 -10.91
C CYS A 10 23.10 -51.96 -11.12
N SER A 11 21.96 -51.47 -11.64
CA SER A 11 21.52 -51.16 -13.05
C SER A 11 20.51 -52.24 -13.49
N SER A 12 19.49 -52.11 -14.35
CA SER A 12 19.07 -51.17 -15.41
C SER A 12 17.73 -51.67 -15.99
N GLY A 13 16.89 -50.78 -16.57
CA GLY A 13 15.87 -51.08 -17.61
C GLY A 13 14.49 -51.53 -17.10
N ALA A 14 13.46 -50.68 -17.12
CA ALA A 14 12.59 -50.30 -18.25
C ALA A 14 11.54 -51.38 -18.61
N ASP A 15 10.27 -51.15 -18.27
CA ASP A 15 9.24 -50.91 -19.31
C ASP A 15 7.89 -50.42 -18.77
N ASN A 16 7.17 -49.76 -19.66
CA ASN A 16 5.97 -48.95 -19.51
C ASN A 16 4.71 -49.71 -19.04
N ASN A 17 3.86 -49.03 -18.26
CA ASN A 17 2.52 -48.69 -18.74
C ASN A 17 1.79 -47.70 -17.82
N THR A 18 1.43 -46.58 -18.44
CA THR A 18 0.54 -45.52 -17.97
C THR A 18 -0.91 -45.99 -17.94
N GLU A 19 -1.56 -45.93 -16.77
CA GLU A 19 -3.01 -45.72 -16.68
C GLU A 19 -3.33 -44.65 -15.63
N THR A 20 -4.06 -43.65 -16.10
CA THR A 20 -4.55 -42.47 -15.40
C THR A 20 -5.63 -42.83 -14.38
N MET A 21 -5.28 -42.87 -13.08
CA MET A 21 -6.28 -43.03 -12.02
C MET A 21 -7.07 -41.73 -11.77
N SER A 22 -8.29 -41.73 -12.32
CA SER A 22 -9.40 -40.83 -12.02
C SER A 22 -9.72 -40.77 -10.51
N PHE A 23 -9.96 -39.54 -10.03
CA PHE A 23 -10.24 -39.13 -8.65
C PHE A 23 -11.60 -39.61 -8.08
N PHE A 24 -12.26 -40.60 -8.71
CA PHE A 24 -13.59 -41.08 -8.33
C PHE A 24 -13.67 -42.62 -8.36
N SER A 25 -13.14 -43.30 -7.34
CA SER A 25 -13.47 -44.73 -7.12
C SER A 25 -13.46 -45.23 -5.67
N PHE A 26 -13.28 -44.37 -4.65
CA PHE A 26 -13.13 -44.84 -3.26
C PHE A 26 -14.44 -45.14 -2.49
N PHE A 27 -15.62 -45.04 -3.11
CA PHE A 27 -16.92 -45.33 -2.46
C PHE A 27 -17.61 -46.56 -3.07
N LYS A 28 -16.95 -47.71 -3.09
CA LYS A 28 -17.61 -49.00 -3.37
C LYS A 28 -16.79 -50.19 -2.85
N ARG A 29 -16.82 -50.44 -1.54
CA ARG A 29 -16.72 -51.79 -0.96
C ARG A 29 -17.12 -51.75 0.51
N GLY A 30 -18.23 -52.41 0.83
CA GLY A 30 -18.73 -52.55 2.18
C GLY A 30 -17.79 -53.39 3.04
N PHE A 31 -17.41 -52.85 4.19
CA PHE A 31 -16.83 -53.62 5.28
C PHE A 31 -17.86 -53.69 6.42
N LYS A 32 -18.34 -54.91 6.68
CA LYS A 32 -19.12 -55.25 7.88
C LYS A 32 -18.23 -55.03 9.10
N TRP A 33 -18.54 -54.02 9.91
CA TRP A 33 -17.95 -53.84 11.24
C TRP A 33 -18.69 -54.71 12.25
N ARG A 34 -18.00 -55.71 12.81
CA ARG A 34 -18.37 -56.34 14.09
C ARG A 34 -17.81 -55.47 15.22
N SER A 35 -18.69 -55.13 16.15
CA SER A 35 -18.47 -54.30 17.34
C SER A 35 -17.37 -54.85 18.26
N HIS A 36 -16.40 -54.02 18.62
CA HIS A 36 -16.01 -53.82 20.02
C HIS A 36 -15.42 -52.42 20.25
N SER A 37 -16.13 -51.71 21.14
CA SER A 37 -15.93 -50.43 21.82
C SER A 37 -14.51 -49.83 21.87
N HIS A 38 -14.33 -48.59 21.38
CA HIS A 38 -14.19 -47.36 22.17
C HIS A 38 -13.82 -46.17 21.25
N CYS A 39 -14.55 -45.05 21.41
CA CYS A 39 -14.48 -43.79 20.64
C CYS A 39 -15.20 -43.75 19.27
N LEU A 40 -16.52 -44.02 19.25
CA LEU A 40 -17.37 -43.69 18.11
C LEU A 40 -17.66 -42.17 18.11
N LEU A 41 -16.86 -41.40 17.38
CA LEU A 41 -17.18 -40.01 17.07
C LEU A 41 -18.56 -39.96 16.37
N SER A 42 -19.45 -39.08 16.83
CA SER A 42 -20.77 -38.88 16.21
C SER A 42 -20.62 -38.56 14.71
N SER A 43 -21.53 -39.06 13.86
CA SER A 43 -21.54 -38.75 12.42
C SER A 43 -21.52 -37.24 12.14
N ALA A 44 -22.16 -36.46 13.01
CA ALA A 44 -22.14 -35.01 12.97
C ALA A 44 -20.75 -34.44 13.27
N PHE A 45 -20.05 -35.00 14.27
CA PHE A 45 -18.70 -34.59 14.63
C PHE A 45 -17.72 -34.85 13.48
N VAL A 46 -17.77 -36.06 12.89
CA VAL A 46 -16.92 -36.40 11.73
C VAL A 46 -17.22 -35.47 10.56
N PHE A 47 -18.49 -35.15 10.29
CA PHE A 47 -18.88 -34.23 9.22
C PHE A 47 -18.34 -32.80 9.45
N PHE A 48 -18.45 -32.26 10.66
CA PHE A 48 -17.93 -30.92 10.97
C PHE A 48 -16.41 -30.87 10.88
N VAL A 49 -15.70 -31.86 11.45
CA VAL A 49 -14.23 -31.91 11.38
C VAL A 49 -13.74 -32.03 9.94
N THR A 50 -14.35 -32.91 9.14
CA THR A 50 -13.95 -33.09 7.74
C THR A 50 -14.22 -31.84 6.89
N SER A 51 -15.37 -31.20 7.09
CA SER A 51 -15.71 -29.95 6.41
C SER A 51 -14.78 -28.81 6.84
N PHE A 52 -14.49 -28.69 8.14
CA PHE A 52 -13.55 -27.70 8.66
C PHE A 52 -12.16 -27.87 8.04
N LEU A 53 -11.60 -29.08 8.05
CA LEU A 53 -10.31 -29.37 7.43
C LEU A 53 -10.30 -29.05 5.94
N ALA A 54 -11.36 -29.40 5.20
CA ALA A 54 -11.47 -29.09 3.78
C ALA A 54 -11.45 -27.58 3.52
N PHE A 55 -12.25 -26.80 4.25
CA PHE A 55 -12.24 -25.33 4.11
C PHE A 55 -10.94 -24.69 4.60
N CYS A 56 -10.29 -25.24 5.62
CA CYS A 56 -8.95 -24.80 6.03
C CYS A 56 -7.91 -25.05 4.91
N CYS A 57 -7.92 -26.21 4.26
CA CYS A 57 -7.04 -26.48 3.13
C CYS A 57 -7.30 -25.51 1.97
N VAL A 58 -8.56 -25.22 1.65
CA VAL A 58 -8.93 -24.22 0.64
C VAL A 58 -8.44 -22.83 1.03
N ALA A 59 -8.64 -22.41 2.28
CA ALA A 59 -8.16 -21.14 2.80
C ALA A 59 -6.63 -21.03 2.70
N SER A 60 -5.89 -22.04 3.13
CA SER A 60 -4.43 -22.08 3.05
C SER A 60 -3.91 -22.07 1.61
N LEU A 61 -4.54 -22.83 0.71
CA LEU A 61 -4.20 -22.83 -0.71
C LEU A 61 -4.47 -21.47 -1.35
N TYR A 62 -5.62 -20.86 -1.04
CA TYR A 62 -5.95 -19.52 -1.51
C TYR A 62 -4.94 -18.48 -0.99
N SER A 63 -4.62 -18.49 0.31
CA SER A 63 -3.61 -17.59 0.88
C SER A 63 -2.25 -17.74 0.21
N TRP A 64 -1.82 -18.97 -0.07
CA TRP A 64 -0.54 -19.24 -0.75
C TRP A 64 -0.52 -18.74 -2.20
N LEU A 65 -1.66 -18.77 -2.89
CA LEU A 65 -1.78 -18.29 -4.27
C LEU A 65 -2.03 -16.77 -4.37
N ALA A 66 -2.73 -16.19 -3.41
CA ALA A 66 -3.22 -14.82 -3.45
C ALA A 66 -2.29 -13.82 -2.77
N PHE A 67 -1.45 -14.26 -1.82
CA PHE A 67 -0.58 -13.38 -1.05
C PHE A 67 0.89 -13.71 -1.29
N SER A 68 1.70 -12.67 -1.39
CA SER A 68 3.16 -12.81 -1.50
C SER A 68 3.70 -13.53 -0.27
N PRO A 69 4.58 -14.54 -0.43
CA PRO A 69 5.25 -15.18 0.70
C PRO A 69 6.30 -14.24 1.34
N TYR A 70 6.67 -13.16 0.65
CA TYR A 70 7.63 -12.19 1.14
C TYR A 70 6.93 -11.21 2.08
N ARG A 71 7.38 -11.20 3.34
CA ARG A 71 6.87 -10.25 4.33
C ARG A 71 7.47 -8.87 4.03
N ARG A 72 6.62 -7.85 3.94
CA ARG A 72 7.09 -6.46 3.95
C ARG A 72 7.89 -6.21 5.23
N PRO A 73 9.04 -5.53 5.17
CA PRO A 73 9.74 -5.08 6.37
C PRO A 73 8.79 -4.14 7.10
N GLY A 74 8.24 -4.61 8.22
CA GLY A 74 7.36 -3.79 9.03
C GLY A 74 8.17 -2.71 9.74
N PRO A 75 7.60 -1.51 9.97
CA PRO A 75 8.16 -0.56 10.92
C PRO A 75 8.28 -1.22 12.31
N ALA A 76 9.07 -0.60 13.20
CA ALA A 76 9.31 -1.11 14.56
C ALA A 76 8.02 -1.65 15.19
N SER A 77 8.12 -2.72 15.99
CA SER A 77 6.95 -3.42 16.60
C SER A 77 5.94 -2.50 17.32
N LEU A 78 6.34 -1.27 17.61
CA LEU A 78 5.63 -0.22 18.35
C LEU A 78 4.91 0.82 17.47
N GLY A 79 4.91 0.75 16.13
CA GLY A 79 4.33 1.82 15.30
C GLY A 79 3.73 1.42 13.95
N CYS A 80 3.05 2.38 13.30
CA CYS A 80 2.35 2.33 12.01
C CYS A 80 1.41 1.13 11.85
N ARG A 81 0.65 0.82 12.90
CA ARG A 81 -0.34 -0.25 12.84
C ARG A 81 -1.60 0.26 12.14
N GLU A 82 -2.18 -0.57 11.28
CA GLU A 82 -3.49 -0.27 10.70
C GLU A 82 -4.51 -0.08 11.84
N ASP A 83 -5.22 1.05 11.84
CA ASP A 83 -6.34 1.30 12.73
C ASP A 83 -7.59 1.74 11.96
N GLY A 84 -8.66 2.12 12.66
CA GLY A 84 -9.92 2.55 12.06
C GLY A 84 -9.90 3.98 11.52
N GLU A 85 -8.87 4.77 11.82
CA GLU A 85 -8.81 6.18 11.44
C GLU A 85 -8.05 6.42 10.15
N GLY A 86 -7.01 5.61 9.87
CA GLY A 86 -6.28 5.67 8.61
C GLY A 86 -4.78 5.41 8.74
N SER A 87 -4.07 5.63 7.64
CA SER A 87 -2.61 5.62 7.56
C SER A 87 -2.05 6.98 7.15
N TRP A 88 -2.49 8.03 7.86
CA TRP A 88 -2.11 9.41 7.55
C TRP A 88 -0.59 9.62 7.53
N SER A 89 -0.16 10.34 6.52
CA SER A 89 1.22 10.74 6.27
C SER A 89 1.25 12.17 5.72
N ILE A 90 2.41 12.82 5.72
CA ILE A 90 2.53 14.23 5.35
C ILE A 90 3.43 14.38 4.12
N GLY A 91 2.95 15.18 3.16
CA GLY A 91 3.67 15.59 1.97
C GLY A 91 3.98 17.09 1.94
N VAL A 92 4.98 17.46 1.13
CA VAL A 92 5.42 18.84 0.90
C VAL A 92 5.19 19.22 -0.56
N PHE A 93 4.80 20.48 -0.77
CA PHE A 93 4.49 21.07 -2.05
C PHE A 93 5.13 22.45 -2.19
N TYR A 94 5.48 22.84 -3.41
CA TYR A 94 6.08 24.14 -3.74
C TYR A 94 5.40 24.75 -4.97
N GLY A 95 5.40 26.08 -5.08
CA GLY A 95 4.90 26.74 -6.27
C GLY A 95 5.00 28.27 -6.21
N ASP A 96 4.69 28.92 -7.33
CA ASP A 96 4.72 30.38 -7.43
C ASP A 96 3.50 31.06 -6.75
N SER A 97 2.45 30.29 -6.48
CA SER A 97 1.22 30.72 -5.84
C SER A 97 0.62 29.58 -5.00
N PRO A 98 -0.29 29.86 -4.05
CA PRO A 98 -0.97 28.82 -3.30
C PRO A 98 -1.90 27.95 -4.17
N PHE A 99 -2.22 28.38 -5.40
CA PHE A 99 -3.08 27.67 -6.36
C PHE A 99 -2.28 26.93 -7.45
N SER A 100 -0.96 26.97 -7.41
CA SER A 100 -0.07 26.34 -8.39
C SER A 100 0.96 25.46 -7.70
N LEU A 101 0.59 24.89 -6.55
CA LEU A 101 1.44 24.03 -5.75
C LEU A 101 1.65 22.68 -6.46
N ARG A 102 2.89 22.26 -6.57
CA ARG A 102 3.32 20.98 -7.13
C ARG A 102 4.05 20.17 -6.07
N PRO A 103 3.95 18.84 -6.10
CA PRO A 103 4.59 17.99 -5.11
C PRO A 103 6.12 18.06 -5.21
N ILE A 104 6.81 17.83 -4.09
CA ILE A 104 8.28 17.99 -3.96
C ILE A 104 9.10 17.23 -5.02
N GLU A 105 8.60 16.09 -5.52
CA GLU A 105 9.24 15.34 -6.63
C GLU A 105 9.30 16.10 -7.97
N SER A 106 8.63 17.26 -8.06
CA SER A 106 8.68 18.17 -9.21
C SER A 106 9.80 19.21 -9.10
N GLU A 107 10.29 19.49 -7.88
CA GLU A 107 11.29 20.53 -7.60
C GLU A 107 12.73 20.05 -7.85
N GLY A 108 12.94 18.74 -7.99
CA GLY A 108 14.28 18.17 -8.20
C GLY A 108 15.23 18.32 -7.01
N VAL A 109 14.70 18.40 -5.78
CA VAL A 109 15.51 18.53 -4.55
C VAL A 109 16.29 17.24 -4.28
N TRP A 110 17.63 17.36 -4.18
CA TRP A 110 18.58 16.24 -4.02
C TRP A 110 19.40 16.31 -2.75
N LYS A 111 19.82 15.14 -2.28
CA LYS A 111 21.08 14.97 -1.59
C LYS A 111 21.77 13.67 -2.00
N ASP A 112 22.98 13.74 -2.57
CA ASP A 112 23.81 12.63 -3.06
C ASP A 112 23.99 11.51 -2.04
N GLU A 113 23.98 11.88 -0.76
CA GLU A 113 24.22 11.00 0.39
C GLU A 113 22.99 10.22 0.86
N THR A 114 21.80 10.53 0.33
CA THR A 114 20.53 9.96 0.81
C THR A 114 19.83 9.10 -0.24
N ALA A 115 19.07 8.13 0.26
CA ALA A 115 18.22 7.20 -0.48
C ALA A 115 17.13 7.85 -1.36
N ALA A 116 16.89 9.14 -1.21
CA ALA A 116 15.74 9.85 -1.78
C ALA A 116 16.15 10.53 -3.08
N TRP A 117 15.97 9.85 -4.22
CA TRP A 117 16.31 10.48 -5.49
C TRP A 117 15.43 10.09 -6.69
N PRO A 118 14.53 10.98 -7.13
CA PRO A 118 14.10 12.22 -6.46
C PRO A 118 13.39 11.89 -5.13
N VAL A 119 13.40 12.83 -4.18
CA VAL A 119 12.51 12.77 -3.02
C VAL A 119 11.07 12.76 -3.54
N ALA A 120 10.24 11.85 -3.02
CA ALA A 120 8.83 11.80 -3.34
C ALA A 120 7.98 11.85 -2.08
N ASN A 121 6.80 12.44 -2.18
CA ASN A 121 5.82 12.37 -1.12
C ASN A 121 5.34 10.91 -0.88
N PRO A 122 4.99 10.55 0.37
CA PRO A 122 5.02 11.39 1.57
C PRO A 122 6.44 11.53 2.12
N VAL A 123 6.80 12.70 2.64
CA VAL A 123 8.15 12.96 3.19
C VAL A 123 8.24 12.69 4.69
N PHE A 124 7.09 12.57 5.36
CA PHE A 124 7.03 12.33 6.81
C PHE A 124 5.91 11.36 7.16
N THR A 125 6.20 10.36 8.00
CA THR A 125 5.27 9.27 8.34
C THR A 125 5.40 8.88 9.81
N CYS A 126 4.47 8.06 10.31
CA CYS A 126 4.54 7.44 11.64
C CYS A 126 5.86 6.67 11.90
N ALA A 127 6.53 6.18 10.85
CA ALA A 127 7.80 5.48 10.99
C ALA A 127 8.89 6.43 11.51
N SER A 128 8.92 7.66 11.01
CA SER A 128 9.85 8.70 11.46
C SER A 128 9.70 9.01 12.96
N VAL A 129 8.47 8.96 13.47
CA VAL A 129 8.16 9.18 14.89
C VAL A 129 8.52 7.95 15.74
N SER A 130 8.17 6.76 15.24
CA SER A 130 8.41 5.48 15.91
C SER A 130 9.90 5.13 16.01
N ASP A 131 10.66 5.39 14.95
CA ASP A 131 12.12 5.19 14.93
C ASP A 131 12.85 6.15 15.88
N ALA A 132 12.23 7.30 16.21
CA ALA A 132 12.70 8.22 17.22
C ALA A 132 12.30 7.82 18.66
N GLY A 133 11.64 6.67 18.84
CA GLY A 133 11.27 6.11 20.15
C GLY A 133 9.87 6.45 20.64
N VAL A 134 9.06 7.14 19.84
CA VAL A 134 7.67 7.48 20.19
C VAL A 134 6.70 6.61 19.40
N PRO A 135 5.98 5.66 20.02
CA PRO A 135 5.07 4.77 19.30
C PRO A 135 3.95 5.56 18.61
N SER A 136 3.85 5.48 17.28
CA SER A 136 2.87 6.27 16.51
C SER A 136 2.19 5.43 15.44
N ASN A 137 0.86 5.55 15.27
CA ASN A 137 0.10 4.90 14.20
C ASN A 137 0.06 5.72 12.91
N PHE A 138 -0.03 7.05 13.02
CA PHE A 138 -0.07 7.97 11.88
C PHE A 138 0.42 9.37 12.27
N VAL A 139 0.64 10.21 11.26
CA VAL A 139 0.88 11.66 11.43
C VAL A 139 -0.11 12.45 10.57
N ALA A 140 -0.78 13.46 11.14
CA ALA A 140 -1.83 14.24 10.48
C ALA A 140 -1.78 15.72 10.91
N ASP A 141 -2.67 16.55 10.36
CA ASP A 141 -2.80 17.96 10.71
C ASP A 141 -1.49 18.79 10.69
N PRO A 142 -0.74 18.78 9.58
CA PRO A 142 0.54 19.46 9.49
C PRO A 142 0.40 21.00 9.49
N PHE A 143 1.06 21.66 10.45
CA PHE A 143 1.29 23.10 10.45
C PHE A 143 2.78 23.42 10.36
N LEU A 144 3.14 24.31 9.45
CA LEU A 144 4.48 24.83 9.32
C LEU A 144 4.68 26.05 10.23
N TYR A 145 5.92 26.20 10.70
CA TYR A 145 6.45 27.46 11.20
C TYR A 145 7.82 27.68 10.54
N VAL A 146 7.88 28.67 9.64
CA VAL A 146 9.08 29.00 8.88
C VAL A 146 9.92 30.01 9.66
N GLN A 147 11.15 29.65 10.00
CA GLN A 147 12.11 30.51 10.66
C GLN A 147 13.40 30.54 9.84
N GLU A 148 13.60 31.65 9.10
CA GLU A 148 14.69 31.78 8.13
C GLU A 148 14.65 30.63 7.11
N ASP A 149 15.73 29.87 6.96
CA ASP A 149 15.81 28.70 6.08
C ASP A 149 15.41 27.39 6.78
N THR A 150 14.99 27.47 8.05
CA THR A 150 14.55 26.30 8.83
C THR A 150 13.03 26.17 8.79
N LEU A 151 12.57 24.96 8.44
CA LEU A 151 11.17 24.59 8.52
C LEU A 151 10.93 23.80 9.80
N PHE A 152 10.00 24.25 10.65
CA PHE A 152 9.45 23.44 11.73
C PHE A 152 8.07 22.95 11.33
N LEU A 153 7.84 21.64 11.45
CA LEU A 153 6.56 21.00 11.18
C LEU A 153 5.98 20.51 12.50
N PHE A 154 4.86 21.10 12.91
CA PHE A 154 4.03 20.64 13.99
C PHE A 154 2.91 19.77 13.42
N TYR A 155 2.57 18.68 14.09
CA TYR A 155 1.61 17.71 13.56
C TYR A 155 0.98 16.91 14.70
N GLU A 156 -0.20 16.35 14.45
CA GLU A 156 -0.80 15.32 15.30
C GLU A 156 -0.05 14.00 15.11
N THR A 157 0.34 13.35 16.20
CA THR A 157 0.77 11.95 16.21
C THR A 157 -0.10 11.14 17.13
N LYS A 158 -0.67 10.05 16.62
CA LYS A 158 -1.49 9.16 17.44
C LYS A 158 -0.68 8.02 18.03
N ASN A 159 -0.62 7.97 19.35
CA ASN A 159 0.09 6.94 20.08
C ASN A 159 -0.51 5.54 19.82
N SER A 160 0.33 4.57 19.43
CA SER A 160 -0.15 3.22 19.05
C SER A 160 -0.64 2.38 20.24
N VAL A 161 -0.33 2.77 21.48
CA VAL A 161 -0.69 2.07 22.72
C VAL A 161 -1.89 2.74 23.39
N THR A 162 -1.83 4.04 23.63
CA THR A 162 -2.90 4.78 24.31
C THR A 162 -4.04 5.19 23.37
N LEU A 163 -3.79 5.18 22.05
CA LEU A 163 -4.70 5.68 21.00
C LEU A 163 -5.03 7.17 21.12
N GLN A 164 -4.27 7.92 21.92
CA GLN A 164 -4.38 9.37 22.08
C GLN A 164 -3.52 10.09 21.03
N GLY A 165 -4.01 11.21 20.52
CA GLY A 165 -3.24 12.17 19.72
C GLY A 165 -2.48 13.15 20.60
N ASP A 166 -1.19 13.31 20.32
CA ASP A 166 -0.29 14.30 20.93
C ASP A 166 0.29 15.21 19.83
N ILE A 167 0.87 16.35 20.20
CA ILE A 167 1.47 17.26 19.21
C ILE A 167 2.97 16.98 19.10
N GLY A 168 3.39 16.42 17.96
CA GLY A 168 4.79 16.23 17.60
C GLY A 168 5.40 17.46 16.92
N VAL A 169 6.73 17.53 16.91
CA VAL A 169 7.47 18.51 16.10
C VAL A 169 8.71 17.90 15.44
N ALA A 170 8.88 18.22 14.15
CA ALA A 170 10.04 17.88 13.34
C ALA A 170 10.65 19.14 12.72
N LYS A 171 11.93 19.04 12.32
CA LYS A 171 12.67 20.13 11.68
C LYS A 171 13.27 19.67 10.36
N SER A 172 13.22 20.53 9.35
CA SER A 172 13.90 20.38 8.07
C SER A 172 14.82 21.58 7.81
N VAL A 173 15.98 21.32 7.22
CA VAL A 173 16.97 22.33 6.78
C VAL A 173 17.32 22.20 5.29
N ASP A 174 16.62 21.33 4.55
CA ASP A 174 16.90 20.98 3.17
C ASP A 174 15.64 21.08 2.29
N LYS A 175 14.85 22.14 2.53
CA LYS A 175 13.60 22.42 1.79
C LYS A 175 12.59 21.26 1.87
N GLY A 176 12.45 20.66 3.05
CA GLY A 176 11.43 19.65 3.33
C GLY A 176 11.74 18.27 2.75
N ALA A 177 12.95 18.05 2.23
CA ALA A 177 13.37 16.76 1.69
C ALA A 177 13.60 15.73 2.80
N THR A 178 14.18 16.15 3.93
CA THR A 178 14.38 15.31 5.10
C THR A 178 13.93 16.01 6.38
N TRP A 179 13.45 15.21 7.33
CA TRP A 179 12.85 15.71 8.57
C TRP A 179 13.49 15.03 9.78
N GLN A 180 14.11 15.83 10.64
CA GLN A 180 14.61 15.41 11.93
C GLN A 180 13.49 15.50 12.97
N GLN A 181 13.12 14.37 13.56
CA GLN A 181 12.18 14.36 14.68
C GLN A 181 12.82 14.99 15.93
N LEU A 182 12.16 15.96 16.53
CA LEU A 182 12.66 16.67 17.72
C LEU A 182 12.00 16.20 19.02
N GLY A 183 10.77 15.71 18.97
CA GLY A 183 10.03 15.17 20.12
C GLY A 183 8.56 15.55 20.13
N ILE A 184 7.90 15.32 21.27
CA ILE A 184 6.55 15.79 21.56
C ILE A 184 6.63 17.22 22.08
N ALA A 185 5.97 18.14 21.37
CA ALA A 185 5.88 19.55 21.71
C ALA A 185 4.81 19.80 22.79
N LEU A 186 3.69 19.09 22.73
CA LEU A 186 2.61 19.20 23.71
C LEU A 186 1.95 17.85 23.94
N ASP A 187 1.82 17.50 25.21
CA ASP A 187 1.21 16.27 25.74
C ASP A 187 0.29 16.69 26.90
N GLU A 188 -0.92 16.17 26.91
CA GLU A 188 -1.97 16.46 27.90
C GLU A 188 -2.76 15.17 28.18
N ASP A 189 -3.59 15.14 29.21
CA ASP A 189 -4.39 13.95 29.57
C ASP A 189 -5.58 13.67 28.60
N TRP A 190 -5.62 14.34 27.44
CA TRP A 190 -6.67 14.22 26.44
C TRP A 190 -6.11 14.35 25.02
N HIS A 191 -6.90 13.93 24.04
CA HIS A 191 -6.54 13.99 22.62
C HIS A 191 -6.30 15.42 22.13
N LEU A 192 -5.15 15.64 21.51
CA LEU A 192 -4.75 16.88 20.85
C LEU A 192 -4.57 16.63 19.35
N SER A 193 -5.01 17.59 18.54
CA SER A 193 -4.77 17.63 17.08
C SER A 193 -4.70 19.07 16.60
N TYR A 194 -4.64 19.30 15.28
CA TYR A 194 -4.71 20.64 14.68
C TYR A 194 -3.82 21.71 15.35
N PRO A 195 -2.48 21.53 15.43
CA PRO A 195 -1.59 22.42 16.20
C PRO A 195 -1.34 23.77 15.50
N TYR A 196 -2.33 24.66 15.51
CA TYR A 196 -2.22 25.97 14.86
C TYR A 196 -1.15 26.85 15.51
N VAL A 197 0.04 26.96 14.89
CA VAL A 197 1.15 27.78 15.37
C VAL A 197 1.16 29.15 14.70
N PHE A 198 1.35 30.22 15.47
CA PHE A 198 1.42 31.60 14.96
C PHE A 198 2.32 32.49 15.81
N ASN A 199 2.77 33.60 15.22
CA ASN A 199 3.54 34.62 15.90
C ASN A 199 2.65 35.82 16.26
N TYR A 200 2.78 36.34 17.48
CA TYR A 200 2.16 37.58 17.91
C TYR A 200 3.07 38.31 18.90
N ASN A 201 3.34 39.60 18.66
CA ASN A 201 4.23 40.42 19.48
C ASN A 201 5.59 39.75 19.79
N ASN A 202 6.23 39.18 18.76
CA ASN A 202 7.50 38.46 18.84
C ASN A 202 7.50 37.24 19.78
N GLN A 203 6.32 36.72 20.11
CA GLN A 203 6.14 35.48 20.84
C GLN A 203 5.45 34.45 19.97
N ILE A 204 5.79 33.18 20.18
CA ILE A 204 5.24 32.06 19.41
C ILE A 204 4.17 31.39 20.25
N TYR A 205 3.00 31.21 19.65
CA TYR A 205 1.83 30.61 20.25
C TYR A 205 1.41 29.36 19.47
N MET A 206 0.82 28.40 20.19
CA MET A 206 0.19 27.21 19.62
C MET A 206 -1.24 27.12 20.15
N MET A 207 -2.20 26.93 19.25
CA MET A 207 -3.61 26.75 19.56
C MET A 207 -4.08 25.40 19.01
N PRO A 208 -3.85 24.29 19.74
CA PRO A 208 -4.28 22.97 19.30
C PRO A 208 -5.79 22.79 19.45
N GLU A 209 -6.36 21.88 18.67
CA GLU A 209 -7.67 21.33 19.01
C GLU A 209 -7.59 20.63 20.37
N SER A 210 -8.52 20.99 21.26
CA SER A 210 -8.66 20.43 22.61
C SER A 210 -10.14 20.17 22.92
N SER A 211 -10.90 19.78 21.90
CA SER A 211 -12.35 19.55 21.98
C SER A 211 -12.73 18.53 23.06
N GLY A 212 -11.91 17.50 23.26
CA GLY A 212 -12.06 16.51 24.34
C GLY A 212 -12.00 17.11 25.76
N LYS A 213 -11.35 18.26 25.94
CA LYS A 213 -11.32 19.00 27.22
C LYS A 213 -12.53 19.91 27.42
N GLY A 214 -13.27 20.24 26.36
CA GLY A 214 -14.37 21.20 26.41
C GLY A 214 -13.96 22.67 26.31
N GLU A 215 -12.70 22.95 25.98
CA GLU A 215 -12.12 24.29 25.99
C GLU A 215 -11.27 24.51 24.72
N LEU A 216 -11.19 25.76 24.24
CA LEU A 216 -10.18 26.19 23.28
C LEU A 216 -9.05 26.87 24.05
N ARG A 217 -7.84 26.31 23.97
CA ARG A 217 -6.66 26.76 24.73
C ARG A 217 -5.57 27.29 23.79
N VAL A 218 -4.81 28.27 24.28
CA VAL A 218 -3.61 28.76 23.60
C VAL A 218 -2.41 28.66 24.55
N TYR A 219 -1.31 28.15 24.01
CA TYR A 219 -0.06 27.91 24.70
C TYR A 219 1.02 28.85 24.14
N ARG A 220 1.91 29.34 24.99
CA ARG A 220 3.05 30.17 24.60
C ARG A 220 4.35 29.39 24.72
N ALA A 221 5.23 29.51 23.73
CA ALA A 221 6.55 28.89 23.78
C ALA A 221 7.44 29.56 24.85
N ILE A 222 7.96 28.77 25.78
CA ILE A 222 9.02 29.19 26.73
C ILE A 222 10.39 28.87 26.14
N LYS A 223 10.52 27.67 25.55
CA LYS A 223 11.73 27.24 24.84
C LYS A 223 11.31 26.54 23.55
N PHE A 224 11.23 27.32 22.49
CA PHE A 224 10.82 26.83 21.18
C PHE A 224 11.82 25.77 20.64
N PRO A 225 11.36 24.67 20.02
CA PRO A 225 9.97 24.31 19.74
C PRO A 225 9.32 23.34 20.76
N LEU A 226 10.00 22.99 21.86
CA LEU A 226 9.61 21.84 22.70
C LEU A 226 9.00 22.17 24.07
N LYS A 227 9.16 23.40 24.59
CA LYS A 227 8.57 23.77 25.89
C LYS A 227 7.55 24.87 25.74
N TRP A 228 6.34 24.56 26.16
CA TRP A 228 5.16 25.41 26.08
C TRP A 228 4.51 25.55 27.46
N THR A 229 3.83 26.66 27.69
CA THR A 229 2.98 26.86 28.87
C THR A 229 1.61 27.30 28.42
N LEU A 230 0.57 26.87 29.14
CA LEU A 230 -0.78 27.40 28.94
C LEU A 230 -0.74 28.91 29.20
N GLU A 231 -1.07 29.69 28.17
CA GLU A 231 -1.15 31.14 28.28
C GLU A 231 -2.58 31.55 28.65
N LYS A 232 -3.58 30.98 27.96
CA LYS A 232 -4.97 31.38 28.15
C LYS A 232 -5.96 30.29 27.70
N VAL A 233 -7.08 30.21 28.43
CA VAL A 233 -8.31 29.56 27.93
C VAL A 233 -9.09 30.60 27.13
N MET A 234 -9.11 30.45 25.81
CA MET A 234 -9.68 31.41 24.87
C MET A 234 -11.20 31.41 24.90
N LEU A 235 -11.78 30.20 24.91
CA LEU A 235 -13.21 29.95 25.01
C LEU A 235 -13.46 28.67 25.81
N LYS A 236 -14.49 28.65 26.65
CA LYS A 236 -14.98 27.42 27.32
C LYS A 236 -15.98 26.71 26.42
N LYS A 237 -15.50 26.25 25.26
CA LYS A 237 -16.30 25.62 24.21
C LYS A 237 -15.45 24.55 23.50
N PRO A 238 -15.99 23.37 23.15
CA PRO A 238 -15.25 22.28 22.49
C PRO A 238 -15.10 22.55 20.98
N LEU A 239 -14.36 23.59 20.62
CA LEU A 239 -14.14 23.93 19.21
C LEU A 239 -13.15 22.96 18.57
N VAL A 240 -13.51 22.53 17.37
CA VAL A 240 -12.77 21.61 16.49
C VAL A 240 -12.13 22.42 15.36
N ASP A 241 -10.90 22.06 14.99
CA ASP A 241 -10.09 22.65 13.91
C ASP A 241 -10.11 24.19 13.89
N SER A 242 -9.70 24.81 14.99
CA SER A 242 -9.79 26.26 15.14
C SER A 242 -8.57 26.99 14.59
N PHE A 243 -8.76 28.15 13.95
CA PHE A 243 -7.67 29.04 13.55
C PHE A 243 -7.99 30.51 13.86
N VAL A 244 -6.94 31.33 13.98
CA VAL A 244 -7.06 32.79 14.12
C VAL A 244 -6.40 33.51 12.94
N VAL A 245 -7.09 34.50 12.36
CA VAL A 245 -6.54 35.34 11.27
C VAL A 245 -6.81 36.82 11.52
N HIS A 246 -5.83 37.66 11.20
CA HIS A 246 -6.01 39.11 11.20
C HIS A 246 -6.50 39.58 9.82
N HIS A 247 -7.65 40.24 9.77
CA HIS A 247 -8.25 40.73 8.53
C HIS A 247 -9.08 41.98 8.82
N ASP A 248 -8.89 43.03 8.02
CA ASP A 248 -9.59 44.32 8.11
C ASP A 248 -9.65 44.90 9.54
N GLY A 249 -8.49 44.91 10.20
CA GLY A 249 -8.28 45.53 11.52
C GLY A 249 -8.87 44.76 12.70
N ASN A 250 -9.42 43.55 12.50
CA ASN A 250 -9.88 42.68 13.58
C ASN A 250 -9.18 41.32 13.50
N TYR A 251 -9.09 40.64 14.65
CA TYR A 251 -8.78 39.22 14.69
C TYR A 251 -10.06 38.42 14.62
N TRP A 252 -10.06 37.38 13.79
CA TRP A 252 -11.18 36.49 13.57
C TRP A 252 -10.77 35.08 13.98
N LEU A 253 -11.61 34.42 14.77
CA LEU A 253 -11.49 33.03 15.16
C LEU A 253 -12.56 32.24 14.42
N PHE A 254 -12.18 31.15 13.77
CA PHE A 254 -13.08 30.21 13.11
C PHE A 254 -12.94 28.86 13.79
N GLY A 255 -14.05 28.13 13.95
CA GLY A 255 -14.04 26.78 14.52
C GLY A 255 -15.41 26.11 14.44
N SER A 256 -15.46 24.79 14.62
CA SER A 256 -16.71 24.01 14.59
C SER A 256 -17.07 23.50 15.97
N ASP A 257 -18.34 23.53 16.37
CA ASP A 257 -18.83 22.91 17.60
C ASP A 257 -19.72 21.70 17.30
N HIS A 258 -19.23 20.51 17.66
CA HIS A 258 -19.96 19.25 17.46
C HIS A 258 -20.84 18.83 18.64
N SER A 259 -20.91 19.64 19.70
CA SER A 259 -21.57 19.27 20.97
C SER A 259 -23.02 19.75 21.10
N GLY A 260 -23.42 20.77 20.34
CA GLY A 260 -24.76 21.36 20.43
C GLY A 260 -25.88 20.44 19.92
N PHE A 261 -27.07 20.54 20.53
CA PHE A 261 -28.26 19.83 20.03
C PHE A 261 -28.63 20.32 18.62
N GLY A 262 -28.84 19.40 17.69
CA GLY A 262 -29.15 19.72 16.29
C GLY A 262 -27.93 20.13 15.43
N THR A 263 -26.71 20.05 15.96
CA THR A 263 -25.49 20.27 15.19
C THR A 263 -25.23 19.11 14.23
N LYS A 264 -24.91 19.44 12.97
CA LYS A 264 -24.45 18.47 11.98
C LYS A 264 -22.93 18.35 12.11
N LYS A 265 -22.44 17.20 12.59
CA LYS A 265 -21.01 16.90 12.69
C LYS A 265 -20.32 17.13 11.34
N ASN A 266 -19.19 17.86 11.33
CA ASN A 266 -18.46 18.34 10.15
C ASN A 266 -19.22 19.31 9.21
N GLY A 267 -20.45 19.72 9.56
CA GLY A 267 -21.29 20.62 8.77
C GLY A 267 -21.55 21.98 9.43
N GLN A 268 -20.96 22.22 10.61
CA GLN A 268 -21.12 23.45 11.36
C GLN A 268 -19.88 24.35 11.26
N LEU A 269 -20.07 25.66 11.18
CA LEU A 269 -19.00 26.66 11.29
C LEU A 269 -19.46 27.81 12.16
N GLU A 270 -18.62 28.26 13.07
CA GLU A 270 -18.83 29.44 13.90
C GLU A 270 -17.64 30.40 13.77
N ILE A 271 -17.93 31.70 13.91
CA ILE A 271 -16.96 32.79 13.80
C ILE A 271 -17.03 33.68 15.05
N TRP A 272 -15.88 34.14 15.54
CA TRP A 272 -15.77 35.15 16.59
C TRP A 272 -14.79 36.23 16.17
N TYR A 273 -14.90 37.40 16.78
CA TYR A 273 -13.98 38.50 16.54
C TYR A 273 -13.45 39.12 17.83
N SER A 274 -12.27 39.73 17.75
CA SER A 274 -11.57 40.37 18.87
C SER A 274 -10.58 41.41 18.35
N ASP A 275 -10.20 42.36 19.21
CA ASP A 275 -9.14 43.32 18.91
C ASP A 275 -7.73 42.72 19.13
N SER A 276 -7.65 41.53 19.73
CA SER A 276 -6.42 40.77 20.00
C SER A 276 -6.60 39.30 19.63
N PRO A 277 -5.56 38.58 19.14
CA PRO A 277 -5.62 37.16 18.87
C PRO A 277 -5.72 36.32 20.14
N LEU A 278 -5.65 36.93 21.33
CA LEU A 278 -5.84 36.29 22.64
C LEU A 278 -7.21 36.58 23.26
N GLY A 279 -8.13 37.18 22.49
CA GLY A 279 -9.44 37.62 22.98
C GLY A 279 -9.39 38.93 23.81
N PRO A 280 -10.49 39.32 24.46
CA PRO A 280 -11.73 38.55 24.60
C PRO A 280 -12.50 38.42 23.28
N TRP A 281 -13.05 37.23 23.04
CA TRP A 281 -13.77 36.91 21.81
C TRP A 281 -15.25 37.25 21.92
N LYS A 282 -15.77 37.94 20.91
CA LYS A 282 -17.21 38.22 20.75
C LYS A 282 -17.75 37.34 19.62
N PRO A 283 -18.88 36.64 19.82
CA PRO A 283 -19.46 35.81 18.77
C PRO A 283 -19.95 36.68 17.61
N HIS A 284 -19.77 36.20 16.38
CA HIS A 284 -20.38 36.82 15.23
C HIS A 284 -21.90 36.68 15.32
N LYS A 285 -22.63 37.74 14.95
CA LYS A 285 -24.10 37.82 15.05
C LYS A 285 -24.87 36.71 14.30
N LYS A 286 -24.25 36.10 13.29
CA LYS A 286 -24.84 35.05 12.45
C LYS A 286 -24.45 33.64 12.91
N ASN A 287 -23.78 33.48 14.06
CA ASN A 287 -23.42 32.15 14.53
C ASN A 287 -24.68 31.29 14.84
N PRO A 288 -24.68 29.99 14.48
CA PRO A 288 -23.67 29.35 13.63
C PRO A 288 -23.81 29.81 12.17
N ILE A 289 -22.68 30.17 11.56
CA ILE A 289 -22.61 30.63 10.17
C ILE A 289 -23.15 29.56 9.24
N TYR A 290 -22.72 28.31 9.48
CA TYR A 290 -23.23 27.13 8.80
C TYR A 290 -23.70 26.09 9.80
N ASN A 291 -24.73 25.34 9.42
CA ASN A 291 -25.13 24.08 10.02
C ASN A 291 -25.78 23.22 8.91
N ILE A 292 -24.98 22.91 7.89
CA ILE A 292 -25.43 22.40 6.58
C ILE A 292 -24.78 21.04 6.27
N ASP A 293 -24.80 20.63 5.01
CA ASP A 293 -24.17 19.39 4.58
C ASP A 293 -22.64 19.44 4.81
N LYS A 294 -22.09 18.30 5.23
CA LYS A 294 -20.65 18.10 5.46
C LYS A 294 -19.81 18.15 4.16
N SER A 295 -20.45 18.17 2.99
CA SER A 295 -19.80 18.40 1.70
C SER A 295 -19.39 19.86 1.48
N PHE A 296 -19.97 20.81 2.23
CA PHE A 296 -19.75 22.24 2.01
C PHE A 296 -18.41 22.75 2.57
N GLY A 297 -17.61 21.94 3.26
CA GLY A 297 -16.34 22.43 3.81
C GLY A 297 -16.50 23.34 5.02
N ALA A 298 -17.55 23.14 5.83
CA ALA A 298 -17.78 23.94 7.04
C ALA A 298 -16.67 23.71 8.09
N ARG A 299 -16.26 22.46 8.32
CA ARG A 299 -15.08 22.14 9.15
C ARG A 299 -13.81 22.65 8.47
N ASN A 300 -12.93 23.32 9.21
CA ASN A 300 -11.71 23.89 8.64
C ASN A 300 -10.70 22.80 8.26
N GLY A 301 -9.88 23.06 7.25
CA GLY A 301 -8.89 22.11 6.72
C GLY A 301 -7.48 22.68 6.69
N GLY A 302 -7.08 23.46 7.70
CA GLY A 302 -5.75 24.03 7.85
C GLY A 302 -5.71 25.55 7.93
N ARG A 303 -4.54 26.14 7.63
CA ARG A 303 -4.29 27.57 7.79
C ARG A 303 -5.01 28.40 6.71
N PRO A 304 -5.73 29.48 7.06
CA PRO A 304 -6.21 30.43 6.05
C PRO A 304 -5.04 31.25 5.48
N PHE A 305 -5.13 31.68 4.23
CA PHE A 305 -4.04 32.41 3.58
C PHE A 305 -4.53 33.67 2.88
N LEU A 306 -3.65 34.67 2.82
CA LEU A 306 -3.87 35.91 2.08
C LEU A 306 -3.14 35.83 0.74
N TYR A 307 -3.87 36.01 -0.36
CA TYR A 307 -3.29 36.03 -1.70
C TYR A 307 -3.93 37.14 -2.53
N ASN A 308 -3.09 37.98 -3.15
CA ASN A 308 -3.53 39.17 -3.91
C ASN A 308 -4.55 40.03 -3.15
N GLY A 309 -4.31 40.27 -1.86
CA GLY A 309 -5.17 41.08 -0.99
C GLY A 309 -6.49 40.42 -0.55
N ASN A 310 -6.76 39.19 -0.96
CA ASN A 310 -7.99 38.47 -0.60
C ASN A 310 -7.69 37.37 0.43
N LEU A 311 -8.65 37.13 1.34
CA LEU A 311 -8.58 36.05 2.32
C LEU A 311 -9.19 34.76 1.76
N TYR A 312 -8.50 33.66 1.97
CA TYR A 312 -8.95 32.32 1.58
C TYR A 312 -8.98 31.39 2.79
N ARG A 313 -10.06 30.61 2.89
CA ARG A 313 -10.26 29.58 3.91
C ARG A 313 -10.20 28.19 3.28
N VAL A 314 -9.53 27.26 3.95
CA VAL A 314 -9.55 25.84 3.57
C VAL A 314 -10.58 25.12 4.44
N GLY A 315 -11.43 24.30 3.80
CA GLY A 315 -12.45 23.49 4.47
C GLY A 315 -12.41 22.03 4.05
N GLN A 316 -12.92 21.13 4.89
CA GLN A 316 -12.93 19.68 4.66
C GLN A 316 -14.22 19.22 3.99
N ASP A 317 -14.11 18.53 2.86
CA ASP A 317 -15.22 17.76 2.29
C ASP A 317 -15.27 16.39 2.96
N CYS A 318 -16.30 16.18 3.78
CA CYS A 318 -16.52 14.93 4.49
C CYS A 318 -17.74 14.13 3.98
N ALA A 319 -18.24 14.42 2.76
CA ALA A 319 -19.49 13.87 2.22
C ALA A 319 -19.49 12.33 2.15
N GLU A 320 -18.50 11.75 1.48
CA GLU A 320 -18.39 10.32 1.25
C GLU A 320 -17.74 9.59 2.43
N THR A 321 -16.56 10.07 2.82
CA THR A 321 -15.77 9.60 3.95
C THR A 321 -15.23 10.81 4.69
N TYR A 322 -14.93 10.66 5.99
CA TYR A 322 -14.21 11.68 6.74
C TYR A 322 -12.91 12.04 6.01
N GLY A 323 -12.71 13.33 5.75
CA GLY A 323 -11.50 13.88 5.14
C GLY A 323 -11.28 13.47 3.68
N ARG A 324 -12.34 13.32 2.87
CA ARG A 324 -12.23 12.87 1.47
C ARG A 324 -11.28 13.74 0.66
N ARG A 325 -11.39 15.06 0.82
CA ARG A 325 -10.57 16.08 0.17
C ARG A 325 -10.74 17.43 0.87
N ILE A 326 -9.95 18.40 0.47
CA ILE A 326 -10.12 19.81 0.84
C ILE A 326 -10.95 20.59 -0.20
N ARG A 327 -11.51 21.73 0.23
CA ARG A 327 -12.13 22.77 -0.58
C ARG A 327 -11.56 24.12 -0.18
N VAL A 328 -11.48 25.07 -1.12
CA VAL A 328 -10.97 26.41 -0.87
C VAL A 328 -12.06 27.44 -1.12
N PHE A 329 -12.20 28.39 -0.20
CA PHE A 329 -13.22 29.42 -0.25
C PHE A 329 -12.56 30.79 -0.23
N LYS A 330 -12.89 31.64 -1.20
CA LYS A 330 -12.56 33.06 -1.15
C LYS A 330 -13.57 33.76 -0.25
N VAL A 331 -13.10 34.40 0.82
CA VAL A 331 -13.95 35.20 1.70
C VAL A 331 -14.20 36.55 1.04
N GLU A 332 -15.45 36.81 0.65
CA GLU A 332 -15.85 38.07 -0.01
C GLU A 332 -16.28 39.14 0.99
N ILE A 333 -16.94 38.72 2.06
CA ILE A 333 -17.43 39.62 3.11
C ILE A 333 -17.10 38.98 4.46
N LEU A 334 -16.39 39.73 5.31
CA LEU A 334 -16.12 39.37 6.70
C LEU A 334 -16.23 40.61 7.57
N THR A 335 -17.41 40.79 8.16
CA THR A 335 -17.72 41.91 9.06
C THR A 335 -18.34 41.37 10.34
N LYS A 336 -18.61 42.23 11.33
CA LYS A 336 -19.17 41.80 12.62
C LYS A 336 -20.62 41.28 12.50
N ASP A 337 -21.30 41.66 11.42
CA ASP A 337 -22.72 41.38 11.17
C ASP A 337 -22.97 40.49 9.95
N GLU A 338 -22.02 40.38 9.02
CA GLU A 338 -22.16 39.64 7.77
C GLU A 338 -20.90 38.85 7.40
N PHE A 339 -21.12 37.59 6.97
CA PHE A 339 -20.11 36.72 6.41
C PHE A 339 -20.60 36.14 5.07
N LYS A 340 -19.72 36.13 4.08
CA LYS A 340 -19.95 35.50 2.77
C LYS A 340 -18.62 35.00 2.21
N GLU A 341 -18.62 33.76 1.73
CA GLU A 341 -17.51 33.18 1.00
C GLU A 341 -18.02 32.44 -0.25
N VAL A 342 -17.15 32.28 -1.23
CA VAL A 342 -17.46 31.55 -2.48
C VAL A 342 -16.40 30.48 -2.70
N GLU A 343 -16.81 29.27 -3.09
CA GLU A 343 -15.87 28.20 -3.43
C GLU A 343 -15.07 28.59 -4.67
N VAL A 344 -13.76 28.31 -4.64
CA VAL A 344 -12.83 28.49 -5.75
C VAL A 344 -12.03 27.21 -5.97
N PRO A 345 -11.48 26.97 -7.18
CA PRO A 345 -10.60 25.84 -7.40
C PRO A 345 -9.43 25.83 -6.41
N SER A 346 -9.16 24.68 -5.78
CA SER A 346 -8.07 24.55 -4.80
C SER A 346 -6.68 24.66 -5.42
N GLY A 347 -6.53 24.33 -6.71
CA GLY A 347 -5.23 24.23 -7.38
C GLY A 347 -4.44 22.97 -7.02
N VAL A 348 -5.00 22.09 -6.17
CA VAL A 348 -4.41 20.80 -5.82
C VAL A 348 -4.88 19.75 -6.80
N GLU A 349 -3.96 19.11 -7.51
CA GLU A 349 -4.26 18.02 -8.44
C GLU A 349 -4.64 16.73 -7.68
N GLU A 350 -5.76 16.10 -8.06
CA GLU A 350 -6.17 14.82 -7.47
C GLU A 350 -5.28 13.68 -8.03
N PRO A 351 -4.77 12.77 -7.17
CA PRO A 351 -3.93 11.67 -7.64
C PRO A 351 -4.69 10.66 -8.52
N GLU A 352 -4.23 10.43 -9.75
CA GLU A 352 -4.88 9.49 -10.68
C GLU A 352 -4.72 8.01 -10.29
N LYS A 353 -3.71 7.69 -9.46
CA LYS A 353 -3.46 6.32 -8.99
C LYS A 353 -4.45 5.82 -7.95
N GLY A 354 -5.40 6.65 -7.50
CA GLY A 354 -6.34 6.31 -6.43
C GLY A 354 -5.59 5.79 -5.19
N ARG A 355 -6.04 4.69 -4.59
CA ARG A 355 -5.44 4.13 -3.36
C ARG A 355 -3.95 3.75 -3.49
N ASN A 356 -3.36 3.66 -4.68
CA ASN A 356 -1.93 3.41 -4.83
C ASN A 356 -1.07 4.69 -4.68
N ALA A 357 -1.70 5.88 -4.64
CA ALA A 357 -1.08 7.11 -4.18
C ALA A 357 -1.28 7.28 -2.66
N TRP A 358 -0.27 7.84 -1.99
CA TRP A 358 -0.26 8.03 -0.54
C TRP A 358 -1.41 8.91 -0.02
N ASN A 359 -1.88 9.85 -0.83
CA ASN A 359 -3.01 10.76 -0.58
C ASN A 359 -4.21 10.45 -1.50
N GLY A 360 -4.28 9.29 -2.13
CA GLY A 360 -5.29 9.06 -3.17
C GLY A 360 -6.67 8.64 -2.67
N ALA A 361 -6.84 8.29 -1.39
CA ALA A 361 -8.16 8.08 -0.80
C ALA A 361 -8.67 9.35 -0.12
N ARG A 362 -7.80 10.05 0.62
CA ARG A 362 -8.16 11.13 1.54
C ARG A 362 -7.00 12.11 1.74
N TYR A 363 -7.32 13.37 1.98
CA TYR A 363 -6.43 14.46 2.41
C TYR A 363 -7.33 15.58 2.93
N HIS A 364 -7.13 16.01 4.18
CA HIS A 364 -8.09 16.92 4.83
C HIS A 364 -7.45 18.18 5.40
N HIS A 365 -6.13 18.24 5.44
CA HIS A 365 -5.39 19.37 5.94
C HIS A 365 -4.45 19.96 4.89
N LEU A 366 -4.39 21.28 4.81
CA LEU A 366 -3.42 22.03 4.03
C LEU A 366 -3.00 23.30 4.79
N ASP A 367 -1.70 23.42 5.08
CA ASP A 367 -1.08 24.68 5.51
C ASP A 367 -0.19 25.22 4.40
N VAL A 368 -0.48 26.43 3.90
CA VAL A 368 0.31 27.12 2.88
C VAL A 368 0.90 28.40 3.42
N GLN A 369 2.18 28.63 3.12
CA GLN A 369 2.90 29.81 3.57
C GLN A 369 3.76 30.38 2.44
N LYS A 370 3.87 31.71 2.44
CA LYS A 370 4.76 32.42 1.54
C LYS A 370 6.17 32.43 2.12
N LEU A 371 7.15 32.05 1.32
CA LEU A 371 8.57 32.05 1.69
C LEU A 371 9.18 33.44 1.50
N SER A 372 10.28 33.71 2.20
CA SER A 372 11.09 34.92 2.04
C SER A 372 11.62 35.11 0.62
N SER A 373 11.83 34.01 -0.12
CA SER A 373 12.22 34.00 -1.54
C SER A 373 11.11 34.48 -2.49
N GLY A 374 9.88 34.66 -2.01
CA GLY A 374 8.71 35.06 -2.80
C GLY A 374 7.84 33.90 -3.28
N GLY A 375 8.37 32.68 -3.34
CA GLY A 375 7.61 31.46 -3.64
C GLY A 375 6.71 31.01 -2.48
N TRP A 376 5.96 29.94 -2.69
CA TRP A 376 5.05 29.33 -1.72
C TRP A 376 5.48 27.90 -1.37
N ILE A 377 5.27 27.53 -0.11
CA ILE A 377 5.35 26.16 0.38
C ILE A 377 3.98 25.72 0.89
N GLY A 378 3.63 24.47 0.69
CA GLY A 378 2.46 23.82 1.27
C GLY A 378 2.85 22.51 1.96
N VAL A 379 2.21 22.21 3.10
CA VAL A 379 2.20 20.88 3.70
C VAL A 379 0.78 20.35 3.76
N MET A 380 0.61 19.08 3.44
CA MET A 380 -0.69 18.43 3.36
C MET A 380 -0.59 17.02 3.92
N ASP A 381 -1.63 16.60 4.65
CA ASP A 381 -1.77 15.21 5.02
C ASP A 381 -2.46 14.39 3.93
N GLY A 382 -2.29 13.08 4.01
CA GLY A 382 -2.85 12.19 3.02
C GLY A 382 -2.92 10.76 3.52
N ASP A 383 -3.96 10.08 3.09
CA ASP A 383 -4.17 8.67 3.37
C ASP A 383 -4.62 7.92 2.10
N ARG A 384 -4.16 6.67 2.02
CA ARG A 384 -4.44 5.70 0.96
C ARG A 384 -5.65 4.82 1.30
N VAL A 385 -6.12 4.85 2.55
CA VAL A 385 -7.20 4.01 3.06
C VAL A 385 -8.40 4.89 3.45
N PRO A 386 -9.65 4.48 3.21
CA PRO A 386 -10.81 5.20 3.74
C PRO A 386 -10.95 5.06 5.26
N SER A 387 -11.74 5.96 5.85
CA SER A 387 -12.06 5.88 7.28
C SER A 387 -12.84 4.59 7.57
N GLY A 388 -12.43 3.86 8.60
CA GLY A 388 -13.09 2.63 9.06
C GLY A 388 -12.86 1.40 8.18
N ASP A 389 -11.98 1.45 7.18
CA ASP A 389 -11.74 0.35 6.24
C ASP A 389 -11.34 -0.95 6.96
N SER A 390 -10.41 -0.89 7.92
CA SER A 390 -9.97 -2.05 8.72
C SER A 390 -11.14 -2.74 9.44
N MET A 391 -12.01 -1.95 10.08
CA MET A 391 -13.22 -2.44 10.74
C MET A 391 -14.21 -3.04 9.73
N HIS A 392 -14.45 -2.35 8.61
CA HIS A 392 -15.37 -2.82 7.58
C HIS A 392 -14.92 -4.15 6.97
N ARG A 393 -13.63 -4.26 6.63
CA ARG A 393 -13.01 -5.50 6.15
C ARG A 393 -13.17 -6.63 7.16
N PHE A 394 -12.89 -6.38 8.43
CA PHE A 394 -13.06 -7.39 9.48
C PHE A 394 -14.51 -7.87 9.61
N ILE A 395 -15.48 -6.95 9.56
CA ILE A 395 -16.91 -7.27 9.61
C ILE A 395 -17.32 -8.13 8.41
N LEU A 396 -16.97 -7.72 7.18
CA LEU A 396 -17.30 -8.45 5.97
C LEU A 396 -16.66 -9.85 5.94
N GLY A 397 -15.39 -9.93 6.31
CA GLY A 397 -14.67 -11.21 6.37
C GLY A 397 -15.25 -12.16 7.40
N SER A 398 -15.57 -11.66 8.59
CA SER A 398 -16.24 -12.44 9.65
C SER A 398 -17.65 -12.87 9.24
N ALA A 399 -18.41 -12.01 8.56
CA ALA A 399 -19.72 -12.35 8.03
C ALA A 399 -19.64 -13.46 6.98
N ALA A 400 -18.67 -13.40 6.05
CA ALA A 400 -18.45 -14.46 5.06
C ALA A 400 -18.16 -15.81 5.71
N ILE A 401 -17.29 -15.84 6.74
CA ILE A 401 -16.99 -17.06 7.51
C ILE A 401 -18.24 -17.57 8.24
N ALA A 402 -19.04 -16.70 8.85
CA ALA A 402 -20.28 -17.09 9.52
C ALA A 402 -21.29 -17.73 8.54
N VAL A 403 -21.38 -17.23 7.30
CA VAL A 403 -22.21 -17.82 6.25
C VAL A 403 -21.68 -19.20 5.84
N VAL A 404 -20.36 -19.40 5.73
CA VAL A 404 -19.78 -20.73 5.48
C VAL A 404 -20.16 -21.72 6.58
N VAL A 405 -20.09 -21.32 7.85
CA VAL A 405 -20.52 -22.16 8.98
C VAL A 405 -22.00 -22.53 8.87
N ALA A 406 -22.87 -21.56 8.51
CA ALA A 406 -24.29 -21.82 8.28
C ALA A 406 -24.53 -22.78 7.10
N ILE A 407 -23.76 -22.66 6.01
CA ILE A 407 -23.80 -23.58 4.87
C ILE A 407 -23.41 -25.00 5.29
N ILE A 408 -22.33 -25.15 6.06
CA ILE A 408 -21.89 -26.46 6.56
C ILE A 408 -23.01 -27.09 7.40
N LEU A 409 -23.62 -26.33 8.32
CA LEU A 409 -24.76 -26.79 9.12
C LEU A 409 -25.94 -27.23 8.23
N PHE A 410 -26.29 -26.44 7.22
CA PHE A 410 -27.39 -26.72 6.30
C PHE A 410 -27.12 -27.98 5.45
N VAL A 411 -25.92 -28.12 4.87
CA VAL A 411 -25.51 -29.32 4.12
C VAL A 411 -25.53 -30.55 5.03
N GLY A 412 -25.06 -30.41 6.27
CA GLY A 412 -25.10 -31.47 7.26
C GLY A 412 -26.52 -31.97 7.53
N ILE A 413 -27.52 -31.07 7.55
CA ILE A 413 -28.94 -31.41 7.68
C ILE A 413 -29.46 -32.11 6.42
N LEU A 414 -29.18 -31.54 5.23
CA LEU A 414 -29.66 -32.07 3.94
C LEU A 414 -29.16 -33.49 3.64
N VAL A 415 -27.89 -33.77 4.00
CA VAL A 415 -27.25 -35.07 3.80
C VAL A 415 -27.52 -36.03 4.97
N GLY A 416 -28.16 -35.54 6.04
CA GLY A 416 -28.53 -36.35 7.21
C GLY A 416 -27.40 -36.64 8.19
N ALA A 417 -26.24 -35.98 8.03
CA ALA A 417 -25.11 -36.08 8.96
C ALA A 417 -25.38 -35.35 10.29
N VAL A 418 -26.19 -34.28 10.27
CA VAL A 418 -26.59 -33.46 11.41
C VAL A 418 -28.08 -33.63 11.66
N LYS A 419 -28.46 -34.01 12.88
CA LYS A 419 -29.86 -34.10 13.27
C LYS A 419 -30.38 -32.70 13.62
N SER A 420 -31.46 -32.25 12.99
CA SER A 420 -32.14 -30.97 13.27
C SER A 420 -32.93 -30.96 14.60
N ILE A 421 -32.48 -31.70 15.61
CA ILE A 421 -33.17 -31.83 16.90
C ILE A 421 -32.34 -31.07 17.93
N ILE A 422 -32.83 -29.91 18.36
CA ILE A 422 -32.26 -29.22 19.52
C ILE A 422 -32.59 -30.09 20.75
N PRO A 423 -31.61 -30.62 21.49
CA PRO A 423 -31.86 -31.40 22.69
C PRO A 423 -32.56 -30.52 23.72
N LEU A 424 -33.78 -30.89 24.11
CA LEU A 424 -34.54 -30.19 25.16
C LEU A 424 -33.81 -30.24 26.54
N THR A 425 -32.76 -31.05 26.66
CA THR A 425 -31.88 -31.18 27.83
C THR A 425 -30.92 -30.01 28.02
N TRP A 426 -30.66 -29.19 27.00
CA TRP A 426 -29.94 -27.91 27.16
C TRP A 426 -30.76 -26.83 27.88
N CYS A 427 -32.06 -27.06 28.09
CA CYS A 427 -32.90 -26.30 29.01
C CYS A 427 -32.95 -27.07 30.34
N THR A 428 -32.11 -26.71 31.31
CA THR A 428 -31.96 -27.45 32.57
C THR A 428 -33.24 -27.47 33.40
N HIS A 429 -33.53 -28.63 33.98
CA HIS A 429 -34.53 -28.85 35.03
C HIS A 429 -33.76 -29.15 36.32
N ASN A 430 -33.60 -28.17 37.21
CA ASN A 430 -33.20 -28.48 38.58
C ASN A 430 -34.46 -28.90 39.33
N LEU A 431 -34.71 -30.22 39.40
CA LEU A 431 -35.66 -30.79 40.36
C LEU A 431 -34.86 -31.29 41.57
N GLY A 432 -34.71 -30.43 42.57
CA GLY A 432 -34.03 -30.76 43.82
C GLY A 432 -34.68 -30.03 45.00
N LYS A 433 -35.57 -30.76 45.70
CA LYS A 433 -36.15 -30.54 47.04
C LYS A 433 -36.44 -29.10 47.52
N ARG A 434 -37.74 -28.84 47.71
CA ARG A 434 -38.31 -27.77 48.55
C ARG A 434 -37.60 -27.66 49.90
N ARG A 435 -37.04 -26.49 50.18
CA ARG A 435 -37.12 -25.78 51.47
C ARG A 435 -36.91 -24.28 51.23
N ASP A 436 -37.97 -23.53 51.51
CA ASP A 436 -38.14 -22.12 51.88
C ASP A 436 -37.37 -20.97 51.19
N ALA A 437 -38.19 -19.99 50.78
CA ALA A 437 -37.93 -18.56 50.47
C ALA A 437 -37.21 -18.15 49.17
N PHE A 438 -37.93 -17.41 48.29
CA PHE A 438 -37.61 -16.08 47.68
C PHE A 438 -38.40 -15.83 46.37
N PRO A 439 -39.02 -14.65 46.13
CA PRO A 439 -39.83 -14.37 44.93
C PRO A 439 -39.03 -14.03 43.64
N ALA A 440 -37.70 -14.13 43.65
CA ALA A 440 -36.86 -13.72 42.51
C ALA A 440 -36.74 -14.77 41.39
N LEU A 441 -37.23 -16.00 41.61
CA LEU A 441 -37.02 -17.14 40.72
C LEU A 441 -38.15 -17.34 39.68
N GLU A 442 -39.15 -16.46 39.57
CA GLU A 442 -40.20 -16.61 38.55
C GLU A 442 -39.79 -16.13 37.13
N ARG A 443 -38.84 -15.18 37.03
CA ARG A 443 -38.38 -14.64 35.72
C ARG A 443 -37.50 -15.61 34.92
N SER A 444 -36.74 -16.48 35.58
CA SER A 444 -35.91 -17.50 34.90
C SER A 444 -36.76 -18.60 34.25
N HIS A 445 -37.89 -18.97 34.87
CA HIS A 445 -38.86 -19.92 34.33
C HIS A 445 -39.54 -19.42 33.04
N LEU A 446 -39.75 -18.11 32.90
CA LEU A 446 -40.39 -17.50 31.72
C LEU A 446 -39.48 -17.45 30.49
N LEU A 447 -38.20 -17.08 30.65
CA LEU A 447 -37.20 -17.12 29.58
C LEU A 447 -36.90 -18.56 29.13
N SER A 448 -36.72 -19.48 30.10
CA SER A 448 -36.57 -20.92 29.85
C SER A 448 -37.78 -21.50 29.09
N SER A 449 -39.01 -21.17 29.49
CA SER A 449 -40.21 -21.69 28.82
C SER A 449 -40.47 -21.09 27.43
N LYS A 450 -40.07 -19.82 27.18
CA LYS A 450 -40.12 -19.18 25.86
C LYS A 450 -39.08 -19.80 24.92
N LEU A 451 -37.85 -20.00 25.40
CA LEU A 451 -36.79 -20.67 24.64
C LEU A 451 -37.17 -22.13 24.35
N ARG A 452 -37.75 -22.85 25.32
CA ARG A 452 -38.27 -24.21 25.13
C ARG A 452 -39.40 -24.28 24.12
N ARG A 453 -40.35 -23.34 24.15
CA ARG A 453 -41.42 -23.22 23.15
C ARG A 453 -40.85 -22.89 21.77
N PHE A 454 -39.82 -22.05 21.69
CA PHE A 454 -39.12 -21.74 20.46
C PHE A 454 -38.39 -22.97 19.90
N CYS A 455 -37.60 -23.68 20.72
CA CYS A 455 -36.95 -24.94 20.34
C CYS A 455 -37.96 -26.04 19.95
N ALA A 456 -39.09 -26.14 20.66
CA ALA A 456 -40.16 -27.09 20.33
C ALA A 456 -40.89 -26.72 19.03
N ARG A 457 -41.05 -25.42 18.72
CA ARG A 457 -41.60 -24.94 17.45
C ARG A 457 -40.63 -25.17 16.29
N LEU A 458 -39.33 -24.95 16.50
CA LEU A 458 -38.26 -25.28 15.54
C LEU A 458 -38.18 -26.78 15.25
N ASN A 459 -38.21 -27.62 16.30
CA ASN A 459 -38.25 -29.08 16.15
C ASN A 459 -39.53 -29.55 15.43
N ARG A 460 -40.65 -28.79 15.50
CA ARG A 460 -41.90 -29.05 14.76
C ARG A 460 -41.90 -28.55 13.31
N ALA A 461 -41.13 -27.50 13.00
CA ALA A 461 -40.94 -26.97 11.65
C ALA A 461 -39.91 -27.78 10.82
N SER A 462 -39.07 -28.58 11.49
CA SER A 462 -38.07 -29.48 10.90
C SER A 462 -38.54 -30.44 9.78
N PRO A 463 -39.79 -30.94 9.71
CA PRO A 463 -40.19 -31.89 8.66
C PRO A 463 -40.11 -31.32 7.24
N PHE A 464 -40.37 -30.03 7.05
CA PHE A 464 -40.31 -29.37 5.73
C PHE A 464 -38.87 -29.18 5.20
N LEU A 465 -37.89 -29.09 6.09
CA LEU A 465 -36.45 -29.01 5.76
C LEU A 465 -35.79 -30.40 5.62
N ARG A 466 -36.55 -31.48 5.87
CA ARG A 466 -36.08 -32.88 5.87
C ARG A 466 -36.13 -33.52 4.48
N GLY A 467 -36.16 -32.71 3.42
CA GLY A 467 -35.95 -33.17 2.06
C GLY A 467 -34.50 -33.63 1.89
N HIS A 468 -34.23 -34.91 2.13
CA HIS A 468 -32.90 -35.47 1.92
C HIS A 468 -32.51 -35.34 0.45
N ILE A 469 -31.41 -34.63 0.18
CA ILE A 469 -30.83 -34.65 -1.16
C ILE A 469 -30.38 -36.09 -1.43
N LYS A 470 -31.01 -36.73 -2.41
CA LYS A 470 -30.53 -38.02 -2.90
C LYS A 470 -29.25 -37.78 -3.68
N LEU A 471 -28.08 -38.07 -3.08
CA LEU A 471 -26.78 -38.00 -3.77
C LEU A 471 -26.68 -38.92 -5.01
N SER A 472 -27.64 -39.83 -5.20
CA SER A 472 -27.75 -40.70 -6.37
C SER A 472 -28.29 -39.99 -7.62
N THR A 473 -28.93 -38.81 -7.49
CA THR A 473 -29.47 -38.08 -8.65
C THR A 473 -28.50 -37.02 -9.16
N CYS A 474 -28.53 -36.77 -10.47
CA CYS A 474 -27.72 -35.72 -11.10
C CYS A 474 -28.03 -34.34 -10.48
N ALA A 475 -29.32 -34.02 -10.31
CA ALA A 475 -29.77 -32.78 -9.69
C ALA A 475 -29.25 -32.61 -8.24
N GLY A 476 -29.25 -33.68 -7.43
CA GLY A 476 -28.74 -33.62 -6.06
C GLY A 476 -27.23 -33.37 -6.00
N ARG A 477 -26.45 -33.98 -6.91
CA ARG A 477 -25.02 -33.71 -7.04
C ARG A 477 -24.74 -32.29 -7.51
N LEU A 478 -25.52 -31.79 -8.47
CA LEU A 478 -25.40 -30.42 -8.97
C LEU A 478 -25.65 -29.39 -7.86
N VAL A 479 -26.71 -29.57 -7.08
CA VAL A 479 -27.04 -28.67 -5.95
C VAL A 479 -25.92 -28.66 -4.91
N LEU A 480 -25.39 -29.83 -4.52
CA LEU A 480 -24.27 -29.89 -3.58
C LEU A 480 -22.99 -29.27 -4.14
N ALA A 481 -22.70 -29.46 -5.43
CA ALA A 481 -21.56 -28.86 -6.09
C ALA A 481 -21.66 -27.32 -6.10
N LEU A 482 -22.84 -26.77 -6.41
CA LEU A 482 -23.08 -25.32 -6.38
C LEU A 482 -22.93 -24.75 -4.97
N ILE A 483 -23.46 -25.43 -3.94
CA ILE A 483 -23.30 -25.01 -2.55
C ILE A 483 -21.82 -25.04 -2.13
N LEU A 484 -21.08 -26.07 -2.55
CA LEU A 484 -19.64 -26.17 -2.27
C LEU A 484 -18.85 -25.05 -2.98
N ILE A 485 -19.11 -24.79 -4.27
CA ILE A 485 -18.47 -23.70 -5.03
C ILE A 485 -18.75 -22.36 -4.35
N PHE A 486 -19.98 -22.13 -3.91
CA PHE A 486 -20.35 -20.93 -3.18
C PHE A 486 -19.64 -20.82 -1.82
N GLY A 487 -19.54 -21.92 -1.06
CA GLY A 487 -18.76 -21.97 0.18
C GLY A 487 -17.27 -21.70 -0.05
N VAL A 488 -16.70 -22.23 -1.13
CA VAL A 488 -15.30 -21.98 -1.53
C VAL A 488 -15.11 -20.49 -1.88
N ALA A 489 -16.02 -19.89 -2.64
CA ALA A 489 -15.96 -18.47 -2.93
C ALA A 489 -16.03 -17.63 -1.64
N LEU A 490 -16.92 -17.97 -0.71
CA LEU A 490 -17.06 -17.25 0.56
C LEU A 490 -15.85 -17.41 1.48
N ILE A 491 -15.21 -18.58 1.55
CA ILE A 491 -13.99 -18.72 2.36
C ILE A 491 -12.85 -17.90 1.77
N CYS A 492 -12.70 -17.87 0.44
CA CYS A 492 -11.72 -17.02 -0.22
C CYS A 492 -11.99 -15.53 0.04
N ILE A 493 -13.26 -15.11 -0.03
CA ILE A 493 -13.69 -13.74 0.33
C ILE A 493 -13.36 -13.43 1.80
N GLY A 494 -13.69 -14.34 2.72
CA GLY A 494 -13.41 -14.20 4.14
C GLY A 494 -11.92 -14.02 4.43
N VAL A 495 -11.09 -14.90 3.85
CA VAL A 495 -9.62 -14.82 3.95
C VAL A 495 -9.09 -13.54 3.32
N LYS A 496 -9.59 -13.14 2.15
CA LYS A 496 -9.19 -11.90 1.48
C LYS A 496 -9.45 -10.66 2.33
N TYR A 497 -10.64 -10.55 2.92
CA TYR A 497 -10.99 -9.38 3.72
C TYR A 497 -10.25 -9.34 5.06
N ILE A 498 -10.00 -10.50 5.70
CA ILE A 498 -9.30 -10.55 6.99
C ILE A 498 -7.79 -10.36 6.83
N TYR A 499 -7.19 -10.93 5.78
CA TYR A 499 -5.73 -11.02 5.64
C TYR A 499 -5.14 -10.27 4.43
N GLY A 500 -5.96 -9.84 3.46
CA GLY A 500 -5.49 -9.31 2.18
C GLY A 500 -5.15 -7.82 2.14
N GLY A 501 -5.02 -7.16 3.29
CA GLY A 501 -4.69 -5.73 3.37
C GLY A 501 -5.79 -4.81 2.82
N SER A 502 -5.50 -3.51 2.73
CA SER A 502 -6.42 -2.48 2.22
C SER A 502 -6.61 -2.51 0.70
N GLY A 503 -5.85 -3.37 0.00
CA GLY A 503 -5.79 -3.44 -1.46
C GLY A 503 -5.02 -2.30 -2.12
N ALA A 504 -4.46 -1.38 -1.34
CA ALA A 504 -3.53 -0.35 -1.80
C ALA A 504 -2.13 -0.95 -1.98
N GLU A 505 -1.53 -0.78 -3.16
CA GLU A 505 -0.11 -1.06 -3.34
C GLU A 505 0.69 0.06 -2.69
N GLU A 506 1.71 -0.29 -1.91
CA GLU A 506 2.52 0.70 -1.17
C GLU A 506 3.96 0.65 -1.65
N ALA A 507 4.54 1.83 -1.81
CA ALA A 507 5.96 1.96 -2.09
C ALA A 507 6.79 1.51 -0.90
N TYR A 508 7.97 0.92 -1.16
CA TYR A 508 8.87 0.48 -0.10
C TYR A 508 9.83 1.62 0.29
N PRO A 509 9.79 2.12 1.54
CA PRO A 509 10.71 3.17 1.97
C PRO A 509 12.13 2.62 2.18
N TRP A 510 13.14 3.45 1.89
CA TRP A 510 14.55 3.19 2.21
C TRP A 510 15.06 4.29 3.14
N LYS A 511 15.53 3.91 4.33
CA LYS A 511 15.94 4.84 5.40
C LYS A 511 14.87 5.92 5.67
N GLY A 512 13.59 5.53 5.67
CA GLY A 512 12.46 6.45 5.90
C GLY A 512 12.04 7.31 4.70
N HIS A 513 12.67 7.15 3.52
CA HIS A 513 12.38 7.97 2.35
C HIS A 513 11.70 7.21 1.21
N TYR A 514 10.84 7.91 0.47
CA TYR A 514 10.17 7.44 -0.75
C TYR A 514 10.80 8.07 -2.00
N SER A 515 10.63 7.41 -3.13
CA SER A 515 11.17 7.84 -4.42
C SER A 515 10.38 7.23 -5.58
N GLN A 516 10.71 7.63 -6.81
CA GLN A 516 10.05 7.19 -8.03
C GLN A 516 11.05 6.80 -9.11
N PHE A 517 10.63 5.98 -10.07
CA PHE A 517 11.44 5.52 -11.20
C PHE A 517 10.69 5.63 -12.53
N THR A 518 11.43 5.71 -13.62
CA THR A 518 10.86 5.65 -14.98
C THR A 518 10.85 4.20 -15.44
N MET A 519 9.74 3.76 -16.01
CA MET A 519 9.76 2.50 -16.75
C MET A 519 10.14 2.74 -18.21
N LEU A 520 10.97 1.86 -18.74
CA LEU A 520 11.35 1.85 -20.13
C LEU A 520 11.05 0.48 -20.73
N THR A 521 10.29 0.47 -21.81
CA THR A 521 9.99 -0.76 -22.56
C THR A 521 10.22 -0.52 -24.04
N MET A 522 10.74 -1.52 -24.73
CA MET A 522 11.01 -1.46 -26.17
C MET A 522 10.11 -2.44 -26.91
N THR A 523 9.38 -1.93 -27.91
CA THR A 523 8.31 -2.67 -28.59
C THR A 523 8.14 -2.22 -30.04
N TYR A 524 7.20 -2.84 -30.75
CA TYR A 524 6.87 -2.57 -32.15
C TYR A 524 5.41 -2.97 -32.44
N ASP A 525 4.92 -2.61 -33.63
CA ASP A 525 3.52 -2.75 -34.05
C ASP A 525 2.86 -4.10 -33.74
N ALA A 526 3.54 -5.23 -33.98
CA ALA A 526 2.97 -6.56 -33.75
C ALA A 526 2.68 -6.91 -32.28
N ARG A 527 3.19 -6.13 -31.32
CA ARG A 527 3.03 -6.35 -29.87
C ARG A 527 2.14 -5.31 -29.19
N LEU A 528 1.41 -4.49 -29.96
CA LEU A 528 0.56 -3.42 -29.42
C LEU A 528 -0.46 -3.88 -28.37
N TRP A 529 -1.01 -5.09 -28.51
CA TRP A 529 -1.94 -5.64 -27.51
C TRP A 529 -1.27 -5.93 -26.16
N ASN A 530 -0.07 -6.53 -26.18
CA ASN A 530 0.73 -6.75 -24.97
C ASN A 530 1.08 -5.41 -24.31
N LEU A 531 1.49 -4.43 -25.12
CA LEU A 531 1.82 -3.08 -24.65
C LEU A 531 0.64 -2.40 -23.94
N LYS A 532 -0.58 -2.55 -24.44
CA LYS A 532 -1.79 -2.01 -23.78
C LYS A 532 -1.99 -2.61 -22.38
N MET A 533 -1.81 -3.92 -22.23
CA MET A 533 -1.89 -4.59 -20.93
C MET A 533 -0.76 -4.16 -19.99
N TYR A 534 0.46 -4.10 -20.51
CA TYR A 534 1.65 -3.64 -19.82
C TYR A 534 1.46 -2.24 -19.23
N ILE A 535 1.07 -1.25 -20.07
CA ILE A 535 0.89 0.13 -19.63
C ILE A 535 -0.24 0.23 -18.59
N LYS A 536 -1.36 -0.46 -18.82
CA LYS A 536 -2.48 -0.46 -17.88
C LYS A 536 -2.07 -0.97 -16.50
N HIS A 537 -1.34 -2.07 -16.45
CA HIS A 537 -0.90 -2.65 -15.19
C HIS A 537 0.12 -1.76 -14.47
N TYR A 538 1.23 -1.43 -15.14
CA TYR A 538 2.35 -0.79 -14.46
C TYR A 538 2.20 0.70 -14.19
N SER A 539 1.38 1.42 -14.97
CA SER A 539 1.06 2.83 -14.67
C SER A 539 0.50 3.02 -13.26
N ARG A 540 -0.13 1.98 -12.70
CA ARG A 540 -0.77 1.99 -11.39
C ARG A 540 0.16 1.58 -10.25
N CYS A 541 1.38 1.13 -10.51
CA CYS A 541 2.34 0.82 -9.45
C CYS A 541 2.83 2.11 -8.77
N SER A 542 3.00 2.06 -7.44
CA SER A 542 3.09 3.25 -6.58
C SER A 542 4.25 4.18 -6.94
N SER A 543 5.45 3.63 -7.16
CA SER A 543 6.66 4.41 -7.48
C SER A 543 6.92 4.67 -8.98
N VAL A 544 6.05 4.23 -9.90
CA VAL A 544 6.22 4.53 -11.33
C VAL A 544 5.91 6.00 -11.61
N LYS A 545 6.87 6.78 -12.12
CA LYS A 545 6.68 8.21 -12.47
C LYS A 545 6.11 8.40 -13.87
N GLU A 546 6.66 7.67 -14.84
CA GLU A 546 6.31 7.74 -16.25
C GLU A 546 6.66 6.41 -16.93
N ILE A 547 6.10 6.20 -18.12
CA ILE A 547 6.43 5.06 -18.98
C ILE A 547 6.95 5.58 -20.32
N VAL A 548 8.17 5.20 -20.67
CA VAL A 548 8.81 5.49 -21.95
C VAL A 548 8.73 4.25 -22.83
N VAL A 549 8.02 4.38 -23.95
CA VAL A 549 7.88 3.34 -24.97
C VAL A 549 8.87 3.63 -26.09
N VAL A 550 9.93 2.84 -26.18
CA VAL A 550 10.88 2.87 -27.30
C VAL A 550 10.26 2.11 -28.46
N TRP A 551 9.81 2.85 -29.47
CA TRP A 551 9.09 2.31 -30.63
C TRP A 551 10.06 1.98 -31.76
N ASN A 552 10.37 0.70 -31.91
CA ASN A 552 11.46 0.24 -32.76
C ASN A 552 11.09 0.06 -34.24
N LYS A 553 9.83 -0.26 -34.54
CA LYS A 553 9.39 -0.58 -35.90
C LYS A 553 7.87 -0.44 -36.04
N GLY A 554 7.44 -0.02 -37.23
CA GLY A 554 6.03 0.07 -37.62
C GLY A 554 5.43 1.42 -37.26
N GLN A 555 4.12 1.55 -37.47
CA GLN A 555 3.39 2.79 -37.19
C GLN A 555 3.20 2.98 -35.68
N PRO A 556 3.71 4.07 -35.07
CA PRO A 556 3.55 4.30 -33.63
C PRO A 556 2.08 4.51 -33.26
N PRO A 557 1.62 4.02 -32.10
CA PRO A 557 0.27 4.26 -31.61
C PRO A 557 0.13 5.70 -31.11
N ASN A 558 -1.11 6.14 -30.90
CA ASN A 558 -1.34 7.40 -30.19
C ASN A 558 -1.30 7.15 -28.69
N THR A 559 -0.78 8.11 -27.91
CA THR A 559 -0.73 7.99 -26.45
C THR A 559 -2.12 7.89 -25.83
N SER A 560 -3.14 8.47 -26.47
CA SER A 560 -4.55 8.36 -26.11
C SER A 560 -5.12 6.94 -26.19
N ASP A 561 -4.43 6.01 -26.87
CA ASP A 561 -4.87 4.62 -27.02
C ASP A 561 -4.61 3.78 -25.76
N PHE A 562 -3.90 4.35 -24.78
CA PHE A 562 -3.47 3.69 -23.56
C PHE A 562 -4.28 4.13 -22.33
N ASP A 563 -4.72 3.14 -21.55
CA ASP A 563 -5.32 3.33 -20.22
C ASP A 563 -4.20 3.48 -19.17
N SER A 564 -3.66 4.69 -19.06
CA SER A 564 -2.56 5.03 -18.15
C SER A 564 -2.97 6.11 -17.15
N VAL A 565 -2.49 5.98 -15.91
CA VAL A 565 -2.63 6.98 -14.82
C VAL A 565 -1.31 7.71 -14.54
N VAL A 566 -0.34 7.57 -15.45
CA VAL A 566 0.94 8.29 -15.48
C VAL A 566 1.26 8.69 -16.92
N PRO A 567 2.10 9.71 -17.14
CA PRO A 567 2.53 10.08 -18.49
C PRO A 567 3.13 8.90 -19.26
N VAL A 568 2.67 8.71 -20.49
CA VAL A 568 3.26 7.76 -21.45
C VAL A 568 3.88 8.53 -22.59
N ARG A 569 5.17 8.31 -22.83
CA ARG A 569 5.92 8.96 -23.90
C ARG A 569 6.41 7.93 -24.90
N ILE A 570 6.08 8.14 -26.17
CA ILE A 570 6.55 7.29 -27.26
C ILE A 570 7.81 7.92 -27.87
N ARG A 571 8.92 7.20 -27.82
CA ARG A 571 10.18 7.57 -28.48
C ARG A 571 10.35 6.73 -29.73
N VAL A 572 10.13 7.35 -30.89
CA VAL A 572 10.20 6.68 -32.19
C VAL A 572 11.65 6.60 -32.65
N GLU A 573 12.11 5.39 -32.95
CA GLU A 573 13.48 5.14 -33.37
C GLU A 573 13.59 5.00 -34.90
N LYS A 574 14.71 5.47 -35.46
CA LYS A 574 14.92 5.49 -36.92
C LYS A 574 15.17 4.09 -37.50
N ARG A 575 15.74 3.20 -36.70
CA ARG A 575 16.13 1.85 -37.09
C ARG A 575 15.65 0.86 -36.04
N ASN A 576 15.24 -0.32 -36.49
CA ASN A 576 14.95 -1.43 -35.61
C ASN A 576 16.27 -2.01 -35.07
N SER A 577 16.64 -1.66 -33.85
CA SER A 577 17.88 -2.08 -33.19
C SER A 577 17.61 -2.37 -31.72
N LEU A 578 18.23 -3.42 -31.18
CA LEU A 578 18.17 -3.70 -29.75
C LEU A 578 18.95 -2.67 -28.92
N ASN A 579 19.91 -1.96 -29.52
CA ASN A 579 20.66 -0.90 -28.84
C ASN A 579 19.77 0.27 -28.37
N ASN A 580 18.61 0.47 -29.01
CA ASN A 580 17.76 1.64 -28.76
C ASN A 580 17.24 1.74 -27.32
N ARG A 581 17.12 0.62 -26.59
CA ARG A 581 16.67 0.62 -25.18
C ARG A 581 17.65 1.27 -24.21
N PHE A 582 18.91 1.47 -24.62
CA PHE A 582 19.96 2.09 -23.80
C PHE A 582 20.45 3.44 -24.36
N THR A 583 19.77 4.00 -25.36
CA THR A 583 20.06 5.33 -25.87
C THR A 583 19.75 6.39 -24.82
N LYS A 584 20.71 7.33 -24.62
CA LYS A 584 20.55 8.48 -23.72
C LYS A 584 19.26 9.26 -24.03
N ASP A 585 18.47 9.53 -23.00
CA ASP A 585 17.23 10.30 -23.09
C ASP A 585 17.23 11.46 -22.09
N PRO A 586 17.43 12.70 -22.54
CA PRO A 586 17.48 13.86 -21.64
C PRO A 586 16.12 14.19 -20.98
N LEU A 587 15.03 13.58 -21.45
CA LEU A 587 13.70 13.77 -20.87
C LEU A 587 13.44 12.86 -19.68
N ILE A 588 14.19 11.76 -19.52
CA ILE A 588 14.11 10.91 -18.32
C ILE A 588 14.74 11.68 -17.15
N LYS A 589 13.92 12.01 -16.15
CA LYS A 589 14.36 12.78 -14.96
C LYS A 589 14.62 11.92 -13.73
N THR A 590 14.28 10.63 -13.79
CA THR A 590 14.56 9.69 -12.71
C THR A 590 15.94 9.08 -12.89
N ARG A 591 16.62 8.83 -11.78
CA ARG A 591 17.91 8.11 -11.79
C ARG A 591 17.71 6.62 -12.00
N ALA A 592 16.66 6.05 -11.41
CA ALA A 592 16.30 4.66 -11.62
C ALA A 592 15.46 4.51 -12.89
N VAL A 593 15.90 3.62 -13.78
CA VAL A 593 15.08 3.12 -14.88
C VAL A 593 14.87 1.63 -14.69
N LEU A 594 13.61 1.19 -14.74
CA LEU A 594 13.28 -0.22 -14.91
C LEU A 594 13.18 -0.49 -16.41
N GLU A 595 14.16 -1.22 -16.96
CA GLU A 595 14.04 -1.80 -18.29
C GLU A 595 13.27 -3.11 -18.17
N LEU A 596 12.16 -3.21 -18.90
CA LEU A 596 11.28 -4.37 -18.83
C LEU A 596 10.70 -4.66 -20.21
N ASP A 597 10.95 -5.87 -20.69
CA ASP A 597 10.43 -6.35 -21.97
C ASP A 597 8.89 -6.34 -21.94
N ASP A 598 8.28 -5.95 -23.06
CA ASP A 598 6.84 -5.75 -23.21
C ASP A 598 6.00 -7.04 -23.14
N ASP A 599 6.66 -8.19 -23.04
CA ASP A 599 6.07 -9.50 -22.84
C ASP A 599 6.28 -10.06 -21.43
N ILE A 600 6.86 -9.30 -20.49
CA ILE A 600 6.99 -9.70 -19.09
C ILE A 600 5.96 -8.96 -18.23
N MET A 601 5.18 -9.72 -17.47
CA MET A 601 4.24 -9.22 -16.47
C MET A 601 4.65 -9.69 -15.07
N MET A 602 4.69 -8.77 -14.13
CA MET A 602 5.10 -8.97 -12.73
C MET A 602 4.19 -8.16 -11.81
N THR A 603 4.00 -8.59 -10.56
CA THR A 603 3.16 -7.81 -9.62
C THR A 603 3.83 -6.47 -9.28
N CYS A 604 3.04 -5.45 -8.90
CA CYS A 604 3.62 -4.19 -8.44
C CYS A 604 4.51 -4.40 -7.20
N ASP A 605 4.13 -5.31 -6.29
CA ASP A 605 4.96 -5.65 -5.13
C ASP A 605 6.34 -6.22 -5.54
N ASP A 606 6.42 -7.08 -6.57
CA ASP A 606 7.71 -7.58 -7.08
C ASP A 606 8.58 -6.44 -7.65
N VAL A 607 7.96 -5.52 -8.39
CA VAL A 607 8.64 -4.34 -8.94
C VAL A 607 9.16 -3.43 -7.83
N GLU A 608 8.34 -3.16 -6.82
CA GLU A 608 8.72 -2.32 -5.68
C GLU A 608 9.84 -2.96 -4.84
N ARG A 609 9.86 -4.29 -4.68
CA ARG A 609 10.99 -4.99 -4.03
C ARG A 609 12.28 -4.86 -4.83
N GLY A 610 12.22 -5.01 -6.15
CA GLY A 610 13.36 -4.77 -7.04
C GLY A 610 13.89 -3.35 -6.92
N PHE A 611 12.98 -2.36 -6.95
CA PHE A 611 13.31 -0.95 -6.78
C PHE A 611 13.96 -0.69 -5.41
N ARG A 612 13.42 -1.30 -4.35
CA ARG A 612 13.94 -1.18 -3.00
C ARG A 612 15.38 -1.67 -2.87
N VAL A 613 15.71 -2.81 -3.49
CA VAL A 613 17.07 -3.37 -3.51
C VAL A 613 18.01 -2.50 -4.35
N TRP A 614 17.54 -2.02 -5.51
CA TRP A 614 18.33 -1.08 -6.33
C TRP A 614 18.68 0.19 -5.58
N ARG A 615 17.76 0.75 -4.78
CA ARG A 615 18.03 1.94 -3.95
C ARG A 615 19.10 1.72 -2.87
N GLU A 616 19.40 0.47 -2.49
CA GLU A 616 20.51 0.15 -1.57
C GLU A 616 21.87 0.18 -2.28
N HIS A 617 21.88 -0.14 -3.57
CA HIS A 617 23.08 -0.27 -4.41
C HIS A 617 22.83 0.26 -5.84
N PRO A 618 22.67 1.58 -6.04
CA PRO A 618 22.32 2.15 -7.34
C PRO A 618 23.41 1.95 -8.41
N ASP A 619 24.63 1.63 -8.00
CA ASP A 619 25.78 1.30 -8.86
C ASP A 619 25.68 -0.09 -9.52
N ARG A 620 24.64 -0.88 -9.23
CA ARG A 620 24.46 -2.25 -9.71
C ARG A 620 23.26 -2.40 -10.64
N ILE A 621 23.32 -3.44 -11.48
CA ILE A 621 22.14 -3.94 -12.20
C ILE A 621 21.37 -4.84 -11.25
N VAL A 622 20.14 -4.46 -10.90
CA VAL A 622 19.28 -5.25 -10.01
C VAL A 622 18.12 -5.81 -10.81
N GLY A 623 18.00 -7.12 -10.94
CA GLY A 623 16.96 -7.69 -11.80
C GLY A 623 16.51 -9.09 -11.43
N PHE A 624 15.59 -9.60 -12.25
CA PHE A 624 14.78 -10.76 -11.91
C PHE A 624 15.15 -12.04 -12.66
N TYR A 625 16.09 -11.95 -13.62
CA TYR A 625 16.52 -13.08 -14.45
C TYR A 625 18.04 -13.29 -14.38
N PRO A 626 18.53 -14.10 -13.42
CA PRO A 626 19.94 -14.37 -13.25
C PRO A 626 20.43 -15.39 -14.27
N ARG A 627 21.68 -15.22 -14.70
CA ARG A 627 22.37 -16.11 -15.62
C ARG A 627 23.78 -16.38 -15.12
N LEU A 628 24.35 -17.48 -15.61
CA LEU A 628 25.71 -17.85 -15.30
C LEU A 628 26.53 -17.99 -16.58
N ILE A 629 27.63 -17.26 -16.64
CA ILE A 629 28.69 -17.44 -17.63
C ILE A 629 29.78 -18.29 -16.99
N ASP A 630 30.03 -19.46 -17.56
CA ASP A 630 30.95 -20.46 -17.02
C ASP A 630 31.52 -21.35 -18.14
N GLY A 631 32.69 -21.96 -17.90
CA GLY A 631 33.36 -22.91 -18.79
C GLY A 631 34.60 -22.37 -19.51
N ARG A 632 35.32 -23.27 -20.19
CA ARG A 632 36.44 -22.95 -21.10
C ARG A 632 36.24 -23.76 -22.39
N PRO A 633 35.81 -23.15 -23.52
CA PRO A 633 35.44 -21.74 -23.71
C PRO A 633 34.20 -21.33 -22.89
N LEU A 634 34.05 -20.03 -22.64
CA LEU A 634 32.91 -19.46 -21.90
C LEU A 634 31.59 -19.75 -22.62
N LYS A 635 30.56 -20.13 -21.85
CA LYS A 635 29.22 -20.40 -22.36
C LYS A 635 28.16 -19.65 -21.56
N TYR A 636 27.12 -19.19 -22.26
CA TYR A 636 25.91 -18.62 -21.67
C TYR A 636 25.04 -19.75 -21.09
N ARG A 637 24.64 -19.65 -19.81
CA ARG A 637 23.81 -20.65 -19.12
C ARG A 637 22.60 -20.01 -18.44
N ASP A 638 21.51 -20.79 -18.41
CA ASP A 638 20.23 -20.40 -17.83
C ASP A 638 20.23 -20.38 -16.30
N GLU A 639 19.11 -19.95 -15.72
CA GLU A 639 18.92 -19.89 -14.27
C GLU A 639 18.96 -21.28 -13.61
N LYS A 640 18.40 -22.31 -14.26
CA LYS A 640 18.42 -23.68 -13.73
C LYS A 640 19.85 -24.16 -13.53
N TYR A 641 20.71 -23.93 -14.51
CA TYR A 641 22.13 -24.23 -14.40
C TYR A 641 22.81 -23.34 -13.34
N ALA A 642 22.56 -22.04 -13.32
CA ALA A 642 23.10 -21.11 -12.33
C ALA A 642 22.81 -21.59 -10.89
N ARG A 643 21.55 -21.96 -10.61
CA ARG A 643 21.13 -22.53 -9.32
C ARG A 643 21.83 -23.84 -9.00
N SER A 644 21.94 -24.75 -9.96
CA SER A 644 22.67 -26.02 -9.77
C SER A 644 24.16 -25.83 -9.45
N ARG A 645 24.74 -24.70 -9.87
CA ARG A 645 26.12 -24.31 -9.58
C ARG A 645 26.23 -23.37 -8.39
N GLY A 646 25.14 -23.02 -7.72
CA GLY A 646 25.14 -22.16 -6.54
C GLY A 646 25.61 -20.73 -6.81
N GLY A 647 25.34 -20.18 -8.00
CA GLY A 647 25.58 -18.76 -8.23
C GLY A 647 25.35 -18.24 -9.65
N TYR A 648 25.39 -16.92 -9.79
CA TYR A 648 25.17 -16.15 -11.01
C TYR A 648 26.21 -15.03 -11.13
N ASN A 649 26.41 -14.50 -12.33
CA ASN A 649 27.34 -13.39 -12.59
C ASN A 649 26.83 -12.40 -13.64
N MET A 650 25.56 -12.53 -14.02
CA MET A 650 24.91 -11.70 -15.02
C MET A 650 23.42 -11.62 -14.73
N ILE A 651 22.83 -10.46 -14.98
CA ILE A 651 21.38 -10.20 -14.90
C ILE A 651 20.89 -9.76 -16.27
N LEU A 652 19.81 -10.35 -16.77
CA LEU A 652 19.20 -9.88 -18.02
C LEU A 652 18.49 -8.57 -17.77
N THR A 653 18.74 -7.58 -18.62
CA THR A 653 18.21 -6.23 -18.45
C THR A 653 16.73 -6.15 -18.78
N GLY A 654 16.20 -7.10 -19.58
CA GLY A 654 14.77 -7.17 -19.95
C GLY A 654 13.82 -7.36 -18.77
N ALA A 655 14.33 -7.44 -17.54
CA ALA A 655 13.61 -7.14 -16.31
C ALA A 655 14.63 -6.71 -15.23
N ALA A 656 15.14 -5.48 -15.32
CA ALA A 656 16.11 -4.96 -14.36
C ALA A 656 16.07 -3.44 -14.16
N PHE A 657 16.32 -3.03 -12.92
CA PHE A 657 16.63 -1.66 -12.55
C PHE A 657 18.10 -1.33 -12.85
N ILE A 658 18.30 -0.18 -13.47
CA ILE A 658 19.61 0.39 -13.81
C ILE A 658 19.65 1.88 -13.48
N ASP A 659 20.85 2.39 -13.23
CA ASP A 659 21.10 3.83 -13.11
C ASP A 659 21.12 4.44 -14.52
N SER A 660 20.18 5.32 -14.83
CA SER A 660 20.02 5.93 -16.16
C SER A 660 21.22 6.79 -16.55
N MET A 661 21.86 7.46 -15.59
CA MET A 661 23.03 8.29 -15.85
C MET A 661 24.23 7.41 -16.19
N MET A 662 24.49 6.39 -15.36
CA MET A 662 25.64 5.51 -15.56
C MET A 662 25.45 4.53 -16.73
N ALA A 663 24.30 3.85 -16.80
CA ALA A 663 24.05 2.81 -17.80
C ALA A 663 24.06 3.36 -19.21
N PHE A 664 23.29 4.43 -19.47
CA PHE A 664 23.18 4.99 -20.81
C PHE A 664 24.47 5.69 -21.22
N GLU A 665 25.23 6.26 -20.27
CA GLU A 665 26.55 6.81 -20.55
C GLU A 665 27.57 5.76 -20.97
N ARG A 666 27.73 4.70 -20.18
CA ARG A 666 28.63 3.60 -20.53
C ARG A 666 28.20 2.91 -21.82
N TYR A 667 26.91 2.67 -22.01
CA TYR A 667 26.42 2.00 -23.21
C TYR A 667 26.59 2.86 -24.47
N SER A 668 26.51 4.19 -24.36
CA SER A 668 26.68 5.11 -25.50
C SER A 668 28.13 5.53 -25.73
N SER A 669 29.08 5.08 -24.91
CA SER A 669 30.47 5.51 -24.98
C SER A 669 31.18 5.01 -26.25
N GLU A 670 32.34 5.58 -26.57
CA GLU A 670 33.14 5.10 -27.72
C GLU A 670 33.71 3.70 -27.48
N GLU A 671 34.04 3.37 -26.22
CA GLU A 671 34.51 2.03 -25.84
C GLU A 671 33.46 0.94 -26.13
N ALA A 672 32.18 1.27 -25.99
CA ALA A 672 31.07 0.36 -26.26
C ALA A 672 30.70 0.24 -27.76
N LYS A 673 31.28 1.06 -28.65
CA LYS A 673 30.88 1.17 -30.06
C LYS A 673 30.93 -0.16 -30.80
N PHE A 674 32.08 -0.84 -30.75
CA PHE A 674 32.22 -2.15 -31.41
C PHE A 674 31.28 -3.20 -30.81
N GLY A 675 31.04 -3.14 -29.49
CA GLY A 675 30.03 -3.95 -28.84
C GLY A 675 28.63 -3.72 -29.43
N ARG A 676 28.22 -2.46 -29.61
CA ARG A 676 26.93 -2.10 -30.22
C ARG A 676 26.81 -2.55 -31.67
N ASP A 677 27.89 -2.50 -32.44
CA ASP A 677 27.93 -2.99 -33.82
C ASP A 677 27.70 -4.51 -33.88
N LEU A 678 28.30 -5.27 -32.96
CA LEU A 678 28.02 -6.71 -32.81
C LEU A 678 26.57 -6.99 -32.39
N VAL A 679 26.01 -6.16 -31.52
CA VAL A 679 24.60 -6.26 -31.12
C VAL A 679 23.68 -6.06 -32.32
N ASP A 680 23.96 -5.08 -33.18
CA ASP A 680 23.21 -4.87 -34.42
C ASP A 680 23.40 -6.02 -35.41
N GLN A 681 24.64 -6.52 -35.57
CA GLN A 681 24.96 -7.62 -36.48
C GLN A 681 24.25 -8.91 -36.10
N TYR A 682 24.20 -9.24 -34.80
CA TYR A 682 23.57 -10.46 -34.31
C TYR A 682 22.10 -10.30 -33.93
N PHE A 683 21.61 -9.06 -33.85
CA PHE A 683 20.30 -8.72 -33.30
C PHE A 683 20.07 -9.42 -31.94
N ASN A 684 21.04 -9.30 -31.04
CA ASN A 684 21.09 -9.98 -29.73
C ASN A 684 22.17 -9.34 -28.84
N CYS A 685 22.28 -9.79 -27.58
CA CYS A 685 23.42 -9.55 -26.69
C CYS A 685 23.59 -8.12 -26.17
N GLU A 686 22.60 -7.24 -26.32
CA GLU A 686 22.56 -5.90 -25.72
C GLU A 686 22.64 -5.96 -24.19
N ASP A 687 21.91 -6.90 -23.57
CA ASP A 687 21.93 -7.16 -22.14
C ASP A 687 23.29 -7.68 -21.66
N VAL A 688 23.88 -8.61 -22.42
CA VAL A 688 25.22 -9.15 -22.17
C VAL A 688 26.26 -8.03 -22.24
N LEU A 689 26.21 -7.19 -23.28
CA LEU A 689 27.14 -6.07 -23.43
C LEU A 689 27.06 -5.14 -22.22
N LEU A 690 25.85 -4.75 -21.79
CA LEU A 690 25.70 -3.87 -20.63
C LEU A 690 26.32 -4.46 -19.36
N ASN A 691 26.15 -5.77 -19.12
CA ASN A 691 26.77 -6.43 -17.97
C ASN A 691 28.31 -6.36 -18.01
N PHE A 692 28.93 -6.50 -19.18
CA PHE A 692 30.39 -6.32 -19.32
C PHE A 692 30.81 -4.87 -19.06
N LEU A 693 30.03 -3.88 -19.54
CA LEU A 693 30.32 -2.47 -19.32
C LEU A 693 30.15 -2.03 -17.85
N TYR A 694 29.38 -2.77 -17.05
CA TYR A 694 29.27 -2.53 -15.61
C TYR A 694 30.51 -2.98 -14.83
N VAL A 695 31.26 -3.94 -15.37
CA VAL A 695 32.43 -4.50 -14.70
C VAL A 695 33.60 -3.54 -14.77
N ASN A 696 33.88 -2.91 -13.64
CA ASN A 696 35.13 -2.21 -13.41
C ASN A 696 36.14 -3.18 -12.79
N ALA A 697 37.43 -3.01 -13.12
CA ALA A 697 38.53 -3.76 -12.52
C ALA A 697 38.63 -3.59 -10.98
N SER A 698 37.95 -2.59 -10.41
CA SER A 698 37.97 -2.25 -8.98
C SER A 698 36.69 -2.58 -8.18
N SER A 699 35.61 -3.08 -8.81
CA SER A 699 34.32 -3.31 -8.10
C SER A 699 34.26 -4.69 -7.43
N SER A 700 33.71 -4.74 -6.22
CA SER A 700 33.44 -5.99 -5.52
C SER A 700 32.22 -6.70 -6.08
N ARG A 701 31.07 -6.05 -6.36
CA ARG A 701 29.83 -6.69 -6.89
C ARG A 701 29.06 -5.73 -7.81
N THR A 702 28.68 -6.20 -8.99
CA THR A 702 28.08 -5.39 -10.08
C THR A 702 26.61 -5.72 -10.38
N VAL A 703 26.12 -6.86 -9.89
CA VAL A 703 24.78 -7.37 -10.17
C VAL A 703 24.11 -7.93 -8.91
N ASP A 704 22.80 -7.69 -8.78
CA ASP A 704 21.95 -8.24 -7.73
C ASP A 704 20.72 -8.92 -8.31
N TYR A 705 20.38 -10.07 -7.72
CA TYR A 705 19.22 -10.86 -8.09
C TYR A 705 18.11 -10.65 -7.07
N VAL A 706 16.89 -10.40 -7.56
CA VAL A 706 15.67 -10.42 -6.76
C VAL A 706 14.75 -11.49 -7.34
N ARG A 707 14.26 -12.40 -6.50
CA ARG A 707 13.33 -13.43 -6.94
C ARG A 707 11.91 -12.86 -7.00
N PRO A 708 11.24 -12.90 -8.16
CA PRO A 708 9.84 -12.55 -8.25
C PRO A 708 8.99 -13.65 -7.60
N ALA A 709 7.98 -13.26 -6.83
CA ALA A 709 6.96 -14.20 -6.35
C ALA A 709 6.12 -14.71 -7.54
N TRP A 710 5.88 -13.82 -8.50
CA TRP A 710 5.11 -14.11 -9.70
C TRP A 710 5.68 -13.35 -10.90
N ALA A 711 5.92 -14.06 -12.00
CA ALA A 711 6.27 -13.48 -13.28
C ALA A 711 5.67 -14.31 -14.41
N ILE A 712 4.96 -13.67 -15.33
CA ILE A 712 4.41 -14.31 -16.53
C ILE A 712 5.13 -13.77 -17.77
N ASP A 713 5.60 -14.71 -18.57
CA ASP A 713 6.12 -14.47 -19.91
C ASP A 713 5.00 -14.64 -20.94
N MET A 714 4.49 -13.50 -21.40
CA MET A 714 3.40 -13.39 -22.37
C MET A 714 3.83 -13.81 -23.78
N SER A 715 5.13 -13.89 -24.06
CA SER A 715 5.67 -14.34 -25.35
C SER A 715 5.31 -15.81 -25.64
N LYS A 716 4.95 -16.58 -24.60
CA LYS A 716 4.44 -17.95 -24.75
C LYS A 716 3.02 -18.00 -25.32
N PHE A 717 2.29 -16.89 -25.28
CA PHE A 717 0.92 -16.79 -25.82
C PHE A 717 0.89 -16.02 -27.14
N SER A 718 1.73 -14.99 -27.30
CA SER A 718 1.92 -14.31 -28.57
C SER A 718 3.05 -15.02 -29.30
N GLY A 719 2.74 -15.80 -30.34
CA GLY A 719 3.74 -16.68 -30.96
C GLY A 719 5.07 -16.02 -31.31
N VAL A 720 5.21 -14.69 -31.37
CA VAL A 720 6.38 -13.87 -31.72
C VAL A 720 7.37 -13.68 -30.55
N ALA A 721 8.50 -14.40 -30.55
CA ALA A 721 9.60 -14.24 -29.59
C ALA A 721 10.97 -14.44 -30.27
N ILE A 722 11.99 -13.67 -29.88
CA ILE A 722 13.36 -13.79 -30.42
C ILE A 722 14.00 -15.11 -29.98
N SER A 723 13.67 -15.60 -28.78
CA SER A 723 14.23 -16.80 -28.17
C SER A 723 13.48 -18.10 -28.50
N ARG A 724 12.58 -18.09 -29.50
CA ARG A 724 11.79 -19.27 -29.96
C ARG A 724 12.66 -20.53 -30.12
N ASN A 725 13.83 -20.39 -30.76
CA ASN A 725 14.84 -21.44 -30.80
C ASN A 725 15.92 -21.14 -29.74
N THR A 726 15.69 -21.63 -28.53
CA THR A 726 16.55 -21.33 -27.37
C THR A 726 17.99 -21.79 -27.57
N GLN A 727 18.22 -22.92 -28.25
CA GLN A 727 19.57 -23.44 -28.47
C GLN A 727 20.38 -22.52 -29.40
N GLU A 728 19.78 -22.08 -30.50
CA GLU A 728 20.44 -21.15 -31.42
C GLU A 728 20.64 -19.78 -30.77
N HIS A 729 19.65 -19.29 -30.03
CA HIS A 729 19.76 -18.06 -29.24
C HIS A 729 20.95 -18.11 -28.27
N TYR A 730 21.12 -19.23 -27.55
CA TYR A 730 22.22 -19.40 -26.59
C TYR A 730 23.57 -19.55 -27.28
N ARG A 731 23.59 -20.11 -28.50
CA ARG A 731 24.79 -20.20 -29.32
C ARG A 731 25.26 -18.82 -29.76
N VAL A 732 24.35 -17.96 -30.22
CA VAL A 732 24.65 -16.55 -30.55
C VAL A 732 25.17 -15.81 -29.31
N ARG A 733 24.47 -15.92 -28.18
CA ARG A 733 24.93 -15.29 -26.92
C ARG A 733 26.31 -15.78 -26.48
N SER A 734 26.59 -17.08 -26.61
CA SER A 734 27.93 -17.61 -26.32
C SER A 734 29.01 -17.08 -27.27
N LYS A 735 28.69 -16.76 -28.52
CA LYS A 735 29.63 -16.07 -29.43
C LYS A 735 29.90 -14.63 -28.99
N CYS A 736 28.85 -13.89 -28.62
CA CYS A 736 28.98 -12.54 -28.07
C CYS A 736 29.90 -12.53 -26.86
N LEU A 737 29.74 -13.49 -25.94
CA LEU A 737 30.58 -13.63 -24.75
C LEU A 737 32.06 -13.74 -25.08
N LEU A 738 32.43 -14.54 -26.08
CA LEU A 738 33.83 -14.68 -26.47
C LEU A 738 34.41 -13.36 -26.99
N LYS A 739 33.63 -12.63 -27.80
CA LYS A 739 34.03 -11.32 -28.34
C LYS A 739 34.10 -10.23 -27.27
N PHE A 740 33.12 -10.16 -26.39
CA PHE A 740 33.11 -9.20 -25.28
C PHE A 740 34.22 -9.50 -24.27
N THR A 741 34.57 -10.76 -24.07
CA THR A 741 35.70 -11.13 -23.20
C THR A 741 37.04 -10.66 -23.75
N GLU A 742 37.23 -10.74 -25.07
CA GLU A 742 38.42 -10.24 -25.76
C GLU A 742 38.57 -8.71 -25.62
N MET A 743 37.45 -7.98 -25.63
CA MET A 743 37.44 -6.51 -25.60
C MET A 743 37.44 -5.90 -24.20
N TYR A 744 36.67 -6.48 -23.28
CA TYR A 744 36.33 -5.86 -22.00
C TYR A 744 36.82 -6.66 -20.78
N GLY A 745 37.48 -7.79 -21.01
CA GLY A 745 37.96 -8.68 -19.94
C GLY A 745 36.92 -9.72 -19.51
N ASN A 746 37.25 -10.52 -18.48
CA ASN A 746 36.49 -11.75 -18.17
C ASN A 746 35.46 -11.58 -17.04
N LEU A 747 34.17 -11.72 -17.38
CA LEU A 747 33.04 -11.70 -16.42
C LEU A 747 32.97 -12.95 -15.52
N ALA A 748 33.52 -14.09 -15.95
CA ALA A 748 33.37 -15.36 -15.25
C ALA A 748 34.00 -15.39 -13.85
N ASN A 749 34.92 -14.47 -13.57
CA ASN A 749 35.63 -14.39 -12.30
C ASN A 749 34.76 -13.81 -11.16
N GLN A 750 33.62 -13.17 -11.46
CA GLN A 750 32.75 -12.49 -10.47
C GLN A 750 31.44 -13.25 -10.22
N LYS A 751 31.52 -14.39 -9.53
CA LYS A 751 30.34 -15.22 -9.23
C LYS A 751 29.72 -14.89 -7.85
N TRP A 752 28.43 -14.59 -7.85
CA TRP A 752 27.61 -14.28 -6.69
C TRP A 752 26.77 -15.48 -6.28
N LYS A 753 26.67 -15.75 -4.98
CA LYS A 753 25.78 -16.81 -4.46
C LYS A 753 24.33 -16.32 -4.47
N PHE A 754 23.40 -17.26 -4.58
CA PHE A 754 22.01 -17.05 -4.15
C PHE A 754 21.95 -17.03 -2.62
N ASP A 755 20.90 -16.43 -2.05
CA ASP A 755 20.70 -16.27 -0.59
C ASP A 755 21.79 -15.41 0.07
N GLY A 756 22.21 -14.36 -0.62
CA GLY A 756 23.18 -13.38 -0.15
C GLY A 756 22.54 -12.19 0.56
N HIS A 757 21.21 -12.03 0.50
CA HIS A 757 20.52 -10.93 1.18
C HIS A 757 19.85 -11.39 2.47
N ASN A 758 20.09 -10.67 3.58
CA ASN A 758 19.49 -10.97 4.89
C ASN A 758 17.95 -10.95 4.91
N ASN A 759 17.30 -10.42 3.87
CA ASN A 759 15.85 -10.32 3.73
C ASN A 759 15.22 -11.55 3.04
N GLY A 760 16.01 -12.49 2.52
CA GLY A 760 15.54 -13.70 1.83
C GLY A 760 14.85 -13.45 0.48
N TRP A 761 15.02 -12.25 -0.12
CA TRP A 761 14.35 -11.88 -1.37
C TRP A 761 15.03 -12.45 -2.62
N ASP A 762 16.17 -13.11 -2.48
CA ASP A 762 16.93 -13.76 -3.54
C ASP A 762 16.93 -15.30 -3.45
N VAL A 763 16.10 -15.86 -2.55
CA VAL A 763 15.94 -17.31 -2.28
C VAL A 763 14.97 -17.94 -3.26
#